data_AF-A0AAI9GIY5-F1
#
_entry.id   AF-A0AAI9GIY5-F1
#
_cell.length_a   1.000
_cell.length_b   1.000
_cell.length_c   1.000
_cell.angle_alpha   90.00
_cell.angle_beta   90.00
_cell.angle_gamma   90.00
#
_symmetry.space_group_name_H-M   'P 1'
#
loop_
_entity.id
_entity.type
_entity.pdbx_description
1 polymer ?
#
loop_
_entity_poly.entity_id
_entity_poly.type
_entity_poly.pdbx_seq_one_letter_code
_entity_poly.pdbx_strand_id
1 'polypeptide(L)'
;MEKISMREVKPTQKPVPSSDIKDLFFNSGLLDIWATSLERKYIDRFGNCHLTAAGMEWIFNELVTKFKIESEQALLAAGYAPSGTFQEGAEVVSRNGTVLWKLPDGDGDYYRWDGDLPKQVPAGSTPQSTGGIGKGAWVSVGDASLRGEIYSNDGRKYIGKCKTIAELRSTEPDFDKQWIDAEKYHDDSDYPQGSYWFDASDSTTEDNGGTVIVTAGGNRWKFIGTPSVETYGAYADGIHDDSDAIINCAKNERIVNFYSAQYLTTKSFQFEKQNQEFHIGKGTMIYRKLLNAEMHGHIIDITAKYKEHCKVYGGIFGAHSSNIGKVTAIHSPADNYIAAALFEGSTFEKSLRYGVDGNIILCEFNHCRFGTQGESSASYQHVRAIGEGLIGSALTSNANTFNFCRFMNASGVDYGFEAADGYKFIFNDCDVELNNSSKATFKSYGIYLFKFNSCWFERNAGKSLLECSMDTSGSLQGALVNVFDSCWIKLDRPNNECVVYSTTQNFNIAFKNCAGTGFANKSLFKVDGLSDNYLPYLVSFDGNRFVGFSMLSNNVTFNAEVTSVLMTIRNSAGATKAAITISGESASIRADGGMNFERLDGTTISVIRRNGGNGTEFIGFSPDGRQYVLKVPNGGGVATWSQV
;
A
#
# COMPACT_ATOMS: atom_id res chain seq x y z
N MET A 1 -90.05 42.12 -42.59
CA MET A 1 -91.32 41.58 -42.05
C MET A 1 -91.07 40.10 -41.82
N GLU A 2 -91.13 39.49 -40.65
CA GLU A 2 -91.80 39.75 -39.36
C GLU A 2 -90.88 39.14 -38.28
N LYS A 3 -90.67 39.84 -37.15
CA LYS A 3 -89.95 39.26 -35.99
C LYS A 3 -90.88 38.25 -35.31
N ILE A 4 -90.58 36.96 -35.42
CA ILE A 4 -91.18 35.94 -34.54
C ILE A 4 -90.58 36.17 -33.14
N SER A 5 -91.36 36.82 -32.28
CA SER A 5 -91.08 37.00 -30.86
C SER A 5 -91.25 35.66 -30.14
N MET A 6 -90.15 34.94 -29.88
CA MET A 6 -90.16 33.90 -28.85
C MET A 6 -90.52 34.56 -27.50
N ARG A 7 -91.59 34.09 -26.85
CA ARG A 7 -91.94 34.49 -25.47
C ARG A 7 -90.71 34.32 -24.58
N GLU A 8 -90.21 35.40 -24.00
CA GLU A 8 -89.13 35.37 -23.01
C GLU A 8 -89.59 34.58 -21.77
N VAL A 9 -89.17 33.32 -21.65
CA VAL A 9 -89.30 32.55 -20.41
C VAL A 9 -88.09 32.87 -19.55
N LYS A 10 -88.30 33.64 -18.48
CA LYS A 10 -87.25 33.95 -17.51
C LYS A 10 -86.95 32.71 -16.64
N PRO A 11 -85.73 32.13 -16.69
CA PRO A 11 -85.37 30.96 -15.88
C PRO A 11 -85.36 31.32 -14.38
N THR A 12 -85.46 30.30 -13.53
CA THR A 12 -85.35 30.45 -12.08
C THR A 12 -83.87 30.44 -11.65
N GLN A 13 -83.60 30.82 -10.39
CA GLN A 13 -82.27 30.74 -9.78
C GLN A 13 -82.05 29.42 -9.00
N LYS A 14 -82.80 28.36 -9.33
CA LYS A 14 -82.63 27.05 -8.69
C LYS A 14 -81.31 26.38 -9.13
N PRO A 15 -80.63 25.60 -8.27
CA PRO A 15 -79.39 24.89 -8.59
C PRO A 15 -79.47 24.00 -9.85
N VAL A 16 -78.31 23.63 -10.43
CA VAL A 16 -78.22 22.68 -11.55
C VAL A 16 -77.90 21.29 -10.98
N PRO A 17 -78.67 20.23 -11.29
CA PRO A 17 -79.86 20.23 -12.16
C PRO A 17 -81.13 20.77 -11.47
N SER A 18 -82.07 21.32 -12.24
CA SER A 18 -83.39 21.78 -11.77
C SER A 18 -84.49 21.11 -12.60
N SER A 19 -85.49 20.56 -11.92
CA SER A 19 -86.69 19.98 -12.53
C SER A 19 -87.81 21.00 -12.78
N ASP A 20 -87.56 22.30 -12.51
CA ASP A 20 -88.53 23.36 -12.78
C ASP A 20 -88.76 23.49 -14.29
N ILE A 21 -90.03 23.53 -14.71
CA ILE A 21 -90.38 23.53 -16.13
C ILE A 21 -89.81 24.75 -16.88
N LYS A 22 -89.65 25.90 -16.20
CA LYS A 22 -89.04 27.10 -16.79
C LYS A 22 -87.53 26.92 -17.01
N ASP A 23 -86.87 26.22 -16.10
CA ASP A 23 -85.44 25.90 -16.17
C ASP A 23 -85.16 24.84 -17.24
N LEU A 24 -86.02 23.81 -17.34
CA LEU A 24 -85.94 22.79 -18.38
C LEU A 24 -86.14 23.39 -19.77
N PHE A 25 -87.14 24.25 -19.94
CA PHE A 25 -87.39 24.94 -21.21
C PHE A 25 -86.23 25.87 -21.60
N PHE A 26 -85.71 26.66 -20.65
CA PHE A 26 -84.53 27.51 -20.90
C PHE A 26 -83.29 26.68 -21.25
N ASN A 27 -83.03 25.59 -20.53
CA ASN A 27 -81.92 24.69 -20.80
C ASN A 27 -82.05 24.00 -22.17
N SER A 28 -83.26 23.64 -22.62
CA SER A 28 -83.45 23.11 -23.99
C SER A 28 -83.11 24.12 -25.08
N GLY A 29 -83.38 25.41 -24.87
CA GLY A 29 -82.95 26.48 -25.78
C GLY A 29 -81.42 26.66 -25.78
N LEU A 30 -80.75 26.49 -24.64
CA LEU A 30 -79.29 26.52 -24.57
C LEU A 30 -78.64 25.28 -25.22
N LEU A 31 -79.28 24.11 -25.16
CA LEU A 31 -78.82 22.92 -25.90
C LEU A 31 -78.93 23.11 -27.41
N ASP A 32 -80.00 23.75 -27.88
CA ASP A 32 -80.16 24.12 -29.29
C ASP A 32 -79.07 25.11 -29.73
N ILE A 33 -78.78 26.13 -28.91
CA ILE A 33 -77.66 27.06 -29.13
C ILE A 33 -76.31 26.33 -29.12
N TRP A 34 -76.08 25.43 -28.16
CA TRP A 34 -74.85 24.65 -28.09
C TRP A 34 -74.62 23.82 -29.36
N ALA A 35 -75.67 23.18 -29.88
CA ALA A 35 -75.59 22.28 -31.02
C ALA A 35 -75.56 22.99 -32.38
N THR A 36 -76.30 24.10 -32.52
CA THR A 36 -76.56 24.72 -33.84
C THR A 36 -75.92 26.09 -34.03
N SER A 37 -75.52 26.77 -32.95
CA SER A 37 -74.92 28.10 -33.06
C SER A 37 -73.51 28.03 -33.64
N LEU A 38 -73.23 28.97 -34.55
CA LEU A 38 -71.88 29.21 -35.07
C LEU A 38 -71.02 30.09 -34.13
N GLU A 39 -71.65 30.71 -33.12
CA GLU A 39 -70.93 31.43 -32.07
C GLU A 39 -70.16 30.46 -31.19
N ARG A 40 -68.95 30.82 -30.76
CA ARG A 40 -68.06 29.91 -30.02
C ARG A 40 -68.50 29.66 -28.57
N LYS A 41 -69.33 30.55 -28.03
CA LYS A 41 -69.65 30.62 -26.62
C LYS A 41 -71.12 30.95 -26.44
N TYR A 42 -71.70 30.46 -25.34
CA TYR A 42 -73.01 30.87 -24.88
C TYR A 42 -72.96 31.11 -23.36
N ILE A 43 -73.93 31.90 -22.86
CA ILE A 43 -74.04 32.25 -21.44
C ILE A 43 -75.21 31.46 -20.84
N ASP A 44 -74.98 30.82 -19.68
CA ASP A 44 -76.03 30.12 -18.95
C ASP A 44 -76.90 31.08 -18.10
N ARG A 45 -77.92 30.53 -17.41
CA ARG A 45 -78.84 31.31 -16.58
C ARG A 45 -78.21 31.98 -15.35
N PHE A 46 -76.99 31.61 -14.98
CA PHE A 46 -76.22 32.20 -13.88
C PHE A 46 -75.17 33.18 -14.37
N GLY A 47 -75.07 33.40 -15.69
CA GLY A 47 -74.07 34.28 -16.28
C GLY A 47 -72.74 33.59 -16.59
N ASN A 48 -72.62 32.26 -16.43
CA ASN A 48 -71.38 31.56 -16.74
C ASN A 48 -71.25 31.32 -18.24
N CYS A 49 -70.03 31.44 -18.74
CA CYS A 49 -69.69 31.21 -20.13
C CYS A 49 -69.32 29.75 -20.40
N HIS A 50 -69.94 29.15 -21.42
CA HIS A 50 -69.69 27.78 -21.87
C HIS A 50 -69.34 27.78 -23.37
N LEU A 51 -68.64 26.74 -23.83
CA LEU A 51 -68.36 26.54 -25.25
C LEU A 51 -69.54 25.88 -25.95
N THR A 52 -69.88 26.34 -27.14
CA THR A 52 -70.76 25.62 -28.08
C THR A 52 -69.99 24.46 -28.74
N ALA A 53 -70.69 23.59 -29.48
CA ALA A 53 -70.05 22.57 -30.32
C ALA A 53 -69.08 23.20 -31.34
N ALA A 54 -69.49 24.29 -32.00
CA ALA A 54 -68.63 25.06 -32.91
C ALA A 54 -67.41 25.67 -32.19
N GLY A 55 -67.58 26.11 -30.93
CA GLY A 55 -66.47 26.60 -30.10
C GLY A 55 -65.45 25.52 -29.75
N MET A 56 -65.91 24.31 -29.44
CA MET A 56 -65.04 23.16 -29.16
C MET A 56 -64.32 22.67 -30.41
N GLU A 57 -65.01 22.59 -31.54
CA GLU A 57 -64.42 22.24 -32.84
C GLU A 57 -63.35 23.26 -33.25
N TRP A 58 -63.61 24.56 -33.06
CA TRP A 58 -62.62 25.60 -33.31
C TRP A 58 -61.36 25.42 -32.45
N ILE A 59 -61.51 25.21 -31.13
CA ILE A 59 -60.36 24.95 -30.24
C ILE A 59 -59.59 23.72 -30.68
N PHE A 60 -60.28 22.63 -31.02
CA PHE A 60 -59.64 21.41 -31.50
C PHE A 60 -58.84 21.66 -32.77
N ASN A 61 -59.42 22.34 -33.76
CA ASN A 61 -58.75 22.66 -35.02
C ASN A 61 -57.55 23.59 -34.83
N GLU A 62 -57.63 24.57 -33.93
CA GLU A 62 -56.51 25.43 -33.55
C GLU A 62 -55.38 24.63 -32.89
N LEU A 63 -55.70 23.75 -31.95
CA LEU A 63 -54.70 22.91 -31.27
C LEU A 63 -54.01 21.96 -32.25
N VAL A 64 -54.76 21.33 -33.15
CA VAL A 64 -54.20 20.46 -34.20
C VAL A 64 -53.30 21.25 -35.14
N THR A 65 -53.71 22.46 -35.54
CA THR A 65 -52.92 23.32 -36.43
C THR A 65 -51.62 23.75 -35.74
N LYS A 66 -51.71 24.17 -34.49
CA LYS A 66 -50.55 24.57 -33.68
C LYS A 66 -49.56 23.42 -33.52
N PHE A 67 -50.04 22.22 -33.19
CA PHE A 67 -49.20 21.03 -33.05
C PHE A 67 -48.45 20.69 -34.35
N LYS A 68 -49.12 20.79 -35.51
CA LYS A 68 -48.48 20.61 -36.82
C LYS A 68 -47.35 21.61 -37.05
N ILE A 69 -47.61 22.90 -36.82
CA ILE A 69 -46.62 23.97 -37.00
C ILE A 69 -45.40 23.75 -36.10
N GLU A 70 -45.61 23.44 -34.81
CA GLU A 70 -44.52 23.23 -33.86
C GLU A 70 -43.66 22.02 -34.22
N SER A 71 -44.28 20.94 -34.73
CA SER A 71 -43.56 19.74 -35.18
C SER A 71 -42.68 20.01 -36.41
N GLU A 72 -43.18 20.77 -37.39
CA GLU A 72 -42.41 21.15 -38.58
C GLU A 72 -41.25 22.10 -38.24
N GLN A 73 -41.45 23.02 -37.29
CA GLN A 73 -40.39 23.91 -36.80
C GLN A 73 -39.26 23.14 -36.10
N ALA A 74 -39.58 22.09 -35.33
CA ALA A 74 -38.57 21.26 -34.68
C ALA A 74 -37.68 20.52 -35.69
N LEU A 75 -38.25 20.03 -36.80
CA LEU A 75 -37.49 19.39 -37.88
C LEU A 75 -36.58 20.36 -38.61
N LEU A 76 -37.09 21.56 -38.91
CA LEU A 76 -36.30 22.62 -39.52
C LEU A 76 -35.14 23.05 -38.61
N ALA A 77 -35.37 23.17 -37.30
CA ALA A 77 -34.33 23.45 -36.32
C ALA A 77 -33.26 22.34 -36.25
N ALA A 78 -33.66 21.08 -36.47
CA ALA A 78 -32.76 19.93 -36.58
C ALA A 78 -32.07 19.81 -37.96
N GLY A 79 -32.30 20.76 -38.89
CA GLY A 79 -31.67 20.81 -40.22
C GLY A 79 -32.38 19.98 -41.30
N TYR A 80 -33.55 19.42 -41.01
CA TYR A 80 -34.36 18.63 -41.93
C TYR A 80 -35.51 19.44 -42.53
N ALA A 81 -35.85 19.17 -43.79
CA ALA A 81 -36.92 19.85 -44.51
C ALA A 81 -38.09 18.88 -44.77
N PRO A 82 -39.25 19.03 -44.10
CA PRO A 82 -40.43 18.22 -44.37
C PRO A 82 -40.84 18.34 -45.84
N SER A 83 -40.86 17.22 -46.57
CA SER A 83 -41.15 17.15 -48.01
C SER A 83 -42.53 16.53 -48.29
N GLY A 84 -43.19 15.95 -47.28
CA GLY A 84 -44.50 15.34 -47.41
C GLY A 84 -44.62 14.07 -46.57
N THR A 85 -45.55 13.19 -46.96
CA THR A 85 -45.84 11.96 -46.23
C THR A 85 -45.95 10.78 -47.19
N PHE A 86 -45.73 9.56 -46.72
CA PHE A 86 -45.86 8.37 -47.57
C PHE A 86 -47.32 8.14 -48.02
N GLN A 87 -48.29 8.55 -47.19
CA GLN A 87 -49.71 8.43 -47.48
C GLN A 87 -50.18 9.39 -48.57
N GLU A 88 -49.75 10.65 -48.52
CA GLU A 88 -50.15 11.69 -49.49
C GLU A 88 -49.21 11.75 -50.71
N GLY A 89 -48.05 11.12 -50.61
CA GLY A 89 -46.96 11.21 -51.58
C GLY A 89 -46.06 12.40 -51.31
N ALA A 90 -44.86 12.35 -51.89
CA ALA A 90 -43.84 13.38 -51.74
C ALA A 90 -42.82 13.32 -52.89
N GLU A 91 -42.14 14.43 -53.14
CA GLU A 91 -40.93 14.46 -53.96
C GLU A 91 -39.77 14.95 -53.09
N VAL A 92 -38.79 14.09 -52.87
CA VAL A 92 -37.58 14.45 -52.13
C VAL A 92 -36.53 14.91 -53.13
N VAL A 93 -36.26 16.22 -53.14
CA VAL A 93 -35.30 16.85 -54.06
C VAL A 93 -33.96 17.18 -53.41
N SER A 94 -33.88 17.15 -52.07
CA SER A 94 -32.68 17.48 -51.30
C SER A 94 -32.33 16.35 -50.33
N ARG A 95 -31.05 16.27 -49.96
CA ARG A 95 -30.54 15.22 -49.07
C ARG A 95 -31.04 15.35 -47.62
N ASN A 96 -31.48 16.54 -47.22
CA ASN A 96 -32.11 16.80 -45.93
C ASN A 96 -33.65 16.77 -45.99
N GLY A 97 -34.25 16.44 -47.14
CA GLY A 97 -35.69 16.29 -47.28
C GLY A 97 -36.18 15.04 -46.53
N THR A 98 -37.25 15.19 -45.74
CA THR A 98 -37.83 14.10 -44.95
C THR A 98 -39.27 13.83 -45.34
N VAL A 99 -39.66 12.55 -45.28
CA VAL A 99 -41.03 12.09 -45.52
C VAL A 99 -41.53 11.41 -44.26
N LEU A 100 -42.67 11.85 -43.74
CA LEU A 100 -43.29 11.27 -42.55
C LEU A 100 -44.10 10.03 -42.94
N TRP A 101 -43.94 8.94 -42.20
CA TRP A 101 -44.85 7.80 -42.29
C TRP A 101 -45.90 7.87 -41.18
N LYS A 102 -47.05 8.51 -41.46
CA LYS A 102 -48.06 8.86 -40.44
C LYS A 102 -48.68 7.60 -39.80
N LEU A 103 -48.94 7.65 -38.48
CA LEU A 103 -49.87 6.72 -37.82
C LEU A 103 -51.32 6.94 -38.31
N PRO A 104 -52.18 5.90 -38.33
CA PRO A 104 -51.93 4.54 -37.86
C PRO A 104 -51.28 3.61 -38.91
N ASP A 105 -51.15 4.04 -40.17
CA ASP A 105 -50.68 3.18 -41.26
C ASP A 105 -49.14 2.97 -41.26
N GLY A 106 -48.42 3.84 -40.56
CA GLY A 106 -46.96 3.80 -40.38
C GLY A 106 -46.53 3.81 -38.92
N ASP A 107 -45.26 4.13 -38.68
CA ASP A 107 -44.64 4.15 -37.36
C ASP A 107 -44.57 5.55 -36.72
N GLY A 108 -44.94 6.60 -37.45
CA GLY A 108 -44.85 7.99 -37.00
C GLY A 108 -43.46 8.61 -37.18
N ASP A 109 -42.51 7.90 -37.80
CA ASP A 109 -41.14 8.39 -38.00
C ASP A 109 -40.97 9.20 -39.28
N TYR A 110 -39.99 10.11 -39.25
CA TYR A 110 -39.50 10.82 -40.42
C TYR A 110 -38.35 10.05 -41.06
N TYR A 111 -38.42 9.88 -42.38
CA TYR A 111 -37.40 9.19 -43.17
C TYR A 111 -36.74 10.14 -44.15
N ARG A 112 -35.41 10.12 -44.23
CA ARG A 112 -34.65 10.79 -45.29
C ARG A 112 -34.22 9.79 -46.36
N TRP A 113 -34.10 10.23 -47.60
CA TRP A 113 -33.61 9.39 -48.70
C TRP A 113 -32.09 9.50 -48.84
N ASP A 114 -31.39 8.37 -48.76
CA ASP A 114 -29.93 8.28 -48.83
C ASP A 114 -29.41 7.86 -50.23
N GLY A 115 -30.31 7.52 -51.16
CA GLY A 115 -29.99 7.16 -52.54
C GLY A 115 -29.87 8.36 -53.48
N ASP A 116 -30.06 8.09 -54.77
CA ASP A 116 -30.04 9.11 -55.83
C ASP A 116 -31.29 10.01 -55.79
N LEU A 117 -31.10 11.30 -56.02
CA LEU A 117 -32.16 12.32 -56.02
C LEU A 117 -32.41 12.84 -57.45
N PRO A 118 -33.65 13.27 -57.78
CA PRO A 118 -34.82 13.35 -56.91
C PRO A 118 -35.48 11.99 -56.68
N LYS A 119 -36.12 11.82 -55.53
CA LYS A 119 -36.85 10.61 -55.17
C LYS A 119 -38.36 10.88 -55.14
N GLN A 120 -39.07 10.21 -56.04
CA GLN A 120 -40.54 10.20 -56.09
C GLN A 120 -41.11 9.17 -55.11
N VAL A 121 -42.09 9.61 -54.32
CA VAL A 121 -42.83 8.82 -53.35
C VAL A 121 -44.31 8.83 -53.75
N PRO A 122 -44.84 7.76 -54.37
CA PRO A 122 -46.25 7.68 -54.72
C PRO A 122 -47.14 7.74 -53.47
N ALA A 123 -48.35 8.31 -53.61
CA ALA A 123 -49.35 8.29 -52.56
C ALA A 123 -49.73 6.85 -52.17
N GLY A 124 -49.97 6.62 -50.88
CA GLY A 124 -50.28 5.30 -50.31
C GLY A 124 -49.11 4.32 -50.27
N SER A 125 -47.87 4.81 -50.43
CA SER A 125 -46.68 3.95 -50.40
C SER A 125 -46.11 3.79 -48.98
N THR A 126 -44.99 3.07 -48.85
CA THR A 126 -44.23 2.89 -47.60
C THR A 126 -42.74 3.01 -47.89
N PRO A 127 -41.89 3.20 -46.87
CA PRO A 127 -40.43 3.13 -47.05
C PRO A 127 -40.02 1.82 -47.75
N GLN A 128 -40.60 0.68 -47.34
CA GLN A 128 -40.34 -0.62 -47.97
C GLN A 128 -40.74 -0.66 -49.44
N SER A 129 -41.95 -0.23 -49.79
CA SER A 129 -42.45 -0.35 -51.17
C SER A 129 -41.82 0.64 -52.15
N THR A 130 -41.08 1.63 -51.65
CA THR A 130 -40.43 2.66 -52.48
C THR A 130 -38.90 2.64 -52.43
N GLY A 131 -38.28 1.59 -51.92
CA GLY A 131 -36.81 1.46 -52.00
C GLY A 131 -36.17 0.68 -50.86
N GLY A 132 -36.92 0.34 -49.81
CA GLY A 132 -36.39 -0.33 -48.63
C GLY A 132 -35.82 0.66 -47.60
N ILE A 133 -35.49 0.13 -46.43
CA ILE A 133 -34.87 0.88 -45.33
C ILE A 133 -33.40 0.43 -45.22
N GLY A 134 -32.47 1.39 -45.20
CA GLY A 134 -31.02 1.12 -45.09
C GLY A 134 -30.14 2.12 -45.86
N LYS A 135 -28.83 1.85 -45.88
CA LYS A 135 -27.84 2.67 -46.58
C LYS A 135 -28.13 2.71 -48.07
N GLY A 136 -28.16 3.91 -48.66
CA GLY A 136 -28.56 4.12 -50.06
C GLY A 136 -30.07 4.03 -50.33
N ALA A 137 -30.90 3.90 -49.29
CA ALA A 137 -32.36 3.85 -49.37
C ALA A 137 -33.00 4.79 -48.32
N TRP A 138 -34.17 4.46 -47.75
CA TRP A 138 -34.76 5.26 -46.66
C TRP A 138 -34.04 5.04 -45.34
N VAL A 139 -33.80 6.12 -44.60
CA VAL A 139 -33.17 6.07 -43.27
C VAL A 139 -34.04 6.86 -42.29
N SER A 140 -34.46 6.24 -41.19
CA SER A 140 -35.17 6.94 -40.11
C SER A 140 -34.26 8.01 -39.49
N VAL A 141 -34.77 9.22 -39.32
CA VAL A 141 -34.04 10.36 -38.77
C VAL A 141 -33.68 10.12 -37.30
N GLY A 142 -34.56 9.44 -36.54
CA GLY A 142 -34.31 9.07 -35.14
C GLY A 142 -33.20 8.02 -35.01
N ASP A 143 -33.28 6.91 -35.75
CA ASP A 143 -32.28 5.84 -35.75
C ASP A 143 -30.90 6.32 -36.24
N ALA A 144 -30.86 7.16 -37.28
CA ALA A 144 -29.60 7.73 -37.77
C ALA A 144 -28.88 8.56 -36.71
N SER A 145 -29.64 9.32 -35.91
CA SER A 145 -29.09 10.15 -34.84
C SER A 145 -28.50 9.29 -33.72
N LEU A 146 -29.26 8.31 -33.22
CA LEU A 146 -28.80 7.39 -32.18
C LEU A 146 -27.59 6.55 -32.62
N ARG A 147 -27.57 6.06 -33.87
CA ARG A 147 -26.39 5.34 -34.41
C ARG A 147 -25.16 6.24 -34.44
N GLY A 148 -25.32 7.50 -34.85
CA GLY A 148 -24.25 8.49 -34.83
C GLY A 148 -23.73 8.74 -33.42
N GLU A 149 -24.63 8.86 -32.46
CA GLU A 149 -24.31 9.05 -31.03
C GLU A 149 -23.56 7.85 -30.43
N ILE A 150 -24.02 6.62 -30.67
CA ILE A 150 -23.36 5.40 -30.17
C ILE A 150 -22.02 5.14 -30.88
N TYR A 151 -21.89 5.51 -32.16
CA TYR A 151 -20.64 5.35 -32.93
C TYR A 151 -19.57 6.40 -32.59
N SER A 152 -19.96 7.49 -31.94
CA SER A 152 -19.02 8.54 -31.52
C SER A 152 -17.99 8.01 -30.50
N ASN A 153 -16.84 8.68 -30.39
CA ASN A 153 -15.75 8.26 -29.50
C ASN A 153 -16.19 8.15 -28.02
N ASP A 154 -17.22 8.89 -27.61
CA ASP A 154 -17.79 8.86 -26.25
C ASP A 154 -19.17 8.20 -26.19
N GLY A 155 -19.54 7.41 -27.21
CA GLY A 155 -20.85 6.78 -27.35
C GLY A 155 -21.29 5.88 -26.18
N ARG A 156 -20.34 5.40 -25.37
CA ARG A 156 -20.60 4.65 -24.13
C ARG A 156 -21.52 5.43 -23.16
N LYS A 157 -21.53 6.78 -23.21
CA LYS A 157 -22.40 7.63 -22.37
C LYS A 157 -23.90 7.42 -22.63
N TYR A 158 -24.25 6.87 -23.80
CA TYR A 158 -25.64 6.55 -24.18
C TYR A 158 -26.04 5.11 -23.87
N ILE A 159 -25.12 4.29 -23.36
CA ILE A 159 -25.38 2.90 -23.00
C ILE A 159 -25.61 2.81 -21.49
N GLY A 160 -26.72 2.17 -21.09
CA GLY A 160 -27.11 2.01 -19.69
C GLY A 160 -26.04 1.34 -18.83
N LYS A 161 -26.06 1.70 -17.54
CA LYS A 161 -25.18 1.18 -16.48
C LYS A 161 -25.89 1.34 -15.12
N CYS A 162 -25.56 0.49 -14.16
CA CYS A 162 -25.95 0.69 -12.77
C CYS A 162 -25.07 1.79 -12.17
N LYS A 163 -25.65 2.72 -11.42
CA LYS A 163 -24.88 3.80 -10.79
C LYS A 163 -23.97 3.27 -9.69
N THR A 164 -24.46 2.29 -8.92
CA THR A 164 -23.75 1.71 -7.76
C THR A 164 -23.83 0.20 -7.70
N ILE A 165 -23.02 -0.41 -6.84
CA ILE A 165 -23.15 -1.84 -6.49
C ILE A 165 -24.50 -2.14 -5.83
N ALA A 166 -25.09 -1.19 -5.11
CA ALA A 166 -26.43 -1.34 -4.55
C ALA A 166 -27.50 -1.48 -5.65
N GLU A 167 -27.42 -0.67 -6.71
CA GLU A 167 -28.31 -0.79 -7.87
C GLU A 167 -28.05 -2.09 -8.65
N LEU A 168 -26.78 -2.48 -8.83
CA LEU A 168 -26.43 -3.76 -9.47
C LEU A 168 -27.05 -4.95 -8.72
N ARG A 169 -27.04 -4.91 -7.39
CA ARG A 169 -27.66 -5.94 -6.53
C ARG A 169 -29.18 -6.01 -6.69
N SER A 170 -29.82 -4.95 -7.15
CA SER A 170 -31.26 -4.92 -7.46
C SER A 170 -31.59 -5.26 -8.92
N THR A 171 -30.57 -5.42 -9.77
CA THR A 171 -30.74 -5.62 -11.22
C THR A 171 -30.58 -7.09 -11.56
N GLU A 172 -31.68 -7.73 -11.98
CA GLU A 172 -31.66 -9.14 -12.40
C GLU A 172 -31.14 -9.29 -13.84
N PRO A 173 -30.31 -10.31 -14.12
CA PRO A 173 -29.98 -10.69 -15.48
C PRO A 173 -31.14 -11.42 -16.17
N ASP A 174 -31.21 -11.30 -17.50
CA ASP A 174 -32.20 -11.97 -18.35
C ASP A 174 -31.66 -13.27 -18.98
N PHE A 175 -30.36 -13.36 -19.24
CA PHE A 175 -29.74 -14.50 -19.92
C PHE A 175 -28.27 -14.74 -19.50
N ASP A 176 -27.84 -16.02 -19.52
CA ASP A 176 -26.46 -16.41 -19.18
C ASP A 176 -25.43 -15.65 -20.02
N LYS A 177 -24.34 -15.23 -19.37
CA LYS A 177 -23.26 -14.41 -19.94
C LYS A 177 -23.67 -12.99 -20.34
N GLN A 178 -24.82 -12.49 -19.89
CA GLN A 178 -25.14 -11.06 -19.98
C GLN A 178 -24.05 -10.22 -19.30
N TRP A 179 -23.70 -9.08 -19.88
CA TRP A 179 -22.78 -8.10 -19.31
C TRP A 179 -23.54 -6.88 -18.80
N ILE A 180 -23.01 -6.26 -17.75
CA ILE A 180 -23.50 -5.01 -17.20
C ILE A 180 -22.35 -4.22 -16.59
N ASP A 181 -22.42 -2.90 -16.65
CA ASP A 181 -21.44 -2.02 -15.99
C ASP A 181 -22.03 -1.43 -14.72
N ALA A 182 -21.21 -1.38 -13.68
CA ALA A 182 -21.42 -0.54 -12.51
C ALA A 182 -20.49 0.68 -12.60
N GLU A 183 -21.05 1.88 -12.43
CA GLU A 183 -20.27 3.11 -12.52
C GLU A 183 -19.33 3.27 -11.33
N LYS A 184 -19.84 3.12 -10.10
CA LYS A 184 -19.08 3.28 -8.86
C LYS A 184 -19.47 2.20 -7.85
N TYR A 185 -18.70 2.06 -6.77
CA TYR A 185 -19.13 1.22 -5.65
C TYR A 185 -20.24 1.91 -4.85
N HIS A 186 -19.94 3.09 -4.30
CA HIS A 186 -20.87 4.00 -3.63
C HIS A 186 -21.17 5.21 -4.52
N ASP A 187 -22.29 5.89 -4.26
CA ASP A 187 -22.74 7.04 -5.05
C ASP A 187 -21.70 8.19 -5.10
N ASP A 188 -20.99 8.36 -3.99
CA ASP A 188 -19.97 9.36 -3.71
C ASP A 188 -18.53 8.83 -3.83
N SER A 189 -18.31 7.59 -4.27
CA SER A 189 -16.96 7.11 -4.57
C SER A 189 -16.36 7.86 -5.77
N ASP A 190 -15.06 8.15 -5.74
CA ASP A 190 -14.39 8.82 -6.86
C ASP A 190 -13.98 7.86 -7.98
N TYR A 191 -13.73 6.59 -7.64
CA TYR A 191 -13.18 5.61 -8.57
C TYR A 191 -14.25 4.81 -9.30
N PRO A 192 -14.06 4.52 -10.61
CA PRO A 192 -14.98 3.68 -11.36
C PRO A 192 -14.91 2.22 -10.89
N GLN A 193 -16.05 1.54 -10.84
CA GLN A 193 -16.12 0.14 -10.40
C GLN A 193 -15.74 -0.84 -11.51
N GLY A 194 -16.47 -0.84 -12.62
CA GLY A 194 -16.19 -1.70 -13.78
C GLY A 194 -17.33 -2.62 -14.19
N SER A 195 -16.98 -3.63 -14.98
CA SER A 195 -17.95 -4.52 -15.65
C SER A 195 -18.14 -5.84 -14.91
N TYR A 196 -19.34 -6.39 -15.03
CA TYR A 196 -19.75 -7.67 -14.48
C TYR A 196 -20.40 -8.52 -15.56
N TRP A 197 -20.36 -9.84 -15.41
CA TRP A 197 -21.09 -10.79 -16.23
C TRP A 197 -21.91 -11.75 -15.38
N PHE A 198 -23.05 -12.21 -15.90
CA PHE A 198 -23.90 -13.17 -15.19
C PHE A 198 -23.49 -14.62 -15.49
N ASP A 199 -23.22 -15.39 -14.45
CA ASP A 199 -23.00 -16.83 -14.53
C ASP A 199 -24.23 -17.62 -14.07
N ALA A 200 -25.04 -18.10 -15.03
CA ALA A 200 -26.23 -18.88 -14.71
C ALA A 200 -25.93 -20.26 -14.12
N SER A 201 -24.67 -20.74 -14.25
CA SER A 201 -24.26 -22.02 -13.68
C SER A 201 -23.90 -21.94 -12.19
N ASP A 202 -23.60 -20.73 -11.69
CA ASP A 202 -23.24 -20.50 -10.30
C ASP A 202 -24.47 -20.11 -9.48
N SER A 203 -24.95 -21.06 -8.68
CA SER A 203 -26.07 -20.87 -7.76
C SER A 203 -25.66 -20.92 -6.28
N THR A 204 -24.37 -21.05 -5.98
CA THR A 204 -23.88 -21.38 -4.64
C THR A 204 -22.89 -20.36 -4.07
N THR A 205 -22.12 -19.67 -4.91
CA THR A 205 -21.14 -18.70 -4.40
C THR A 205 -21.87 -17.58 -3.66
N GLU A 206 -21.37 -17.28 -2.46
CA GLU A 206 -21.92 -16.24 -1.60
C GLU A 206 -21.60 -14.84 -2.15
N ASP A 207 -22.42 -13.87 -1.78
CA ASP A 207 -22.14 -12.47 -2.03
C ASP A 207 -20.93 -12.05 -1.20
N ASN A 208 -19.86 -11.62 -1.87
CA ASN A 208 -18.68 -11.12 -1.19
C ASN A 208 -18.53 -9.60 -1.29
N GLY A 209 -19.54 -8.91 -1.80
CA GLY A 209 -19.57 -7.47 -1.96
C GLY A 209 -18.67 -6.91 -3.06
N GLY A 210 -17.79 -7.70 -3.68
CA GLY A 210 -16.84 -7.21 -4.69
C GLY A 210 -16.88 -8.02 -5.98
N THR A 211 -16.17 -9.15 -6.00
CA THR A 211 -16.06 -10.00 -7.20
C THR A 211 -17.33 -10.81 -7.49
N VAL A 212 -18.20 -10.99 -6.50
CA VAL A 212 -19.48 -11.67 -6.62
C VAL A 212 -20.58 -10.83 -5.95
N ILE A 213 -21.52 -10.35 -6.74
CA ILE A 213 -22.72 -9.65 -6.26
C ILE A 213 -23.93 -10.56 -6.50
N VAL A 214 -24.65 -10.89 -5.44
CA VAL A 214 -25.85 -11.72 -5.49
C VAL A 214 -27.09 -10.84 -5.50
N THR A 215 -27.90 -10.99 -6.53
CA THR A 215 -29.15 -10.24 -6.69
C THR A 215 -30.24 -10.73 -5.73
N ALA A 216 -31.35 -10.00 -5.62
CA ALA A 216 -32.48 -10.39 -4.77
C ALA A 216 -33.09 -11.74 -5.17
N GLY A 217 -33.09 -12.07 -6.47
CA GLY A 217 -33.49 -13.36 -7.02
C GLY A 217 -32.45 -14.47 -6.86
N GLY A 218 -31.26 -14.16 -6.33
CA GLY A 218 -30.17 -15.11 -6.15
C GLY A 218 -29.30 -15.30 -7.39
N ASN A 219 -29.30 -14.40 -8.37
CA ASN A 219 -28.38 -14.49 -9.51
C ASN A 219 -27.02 -13.89 -9.15
N ARG A 220 -25.93 -14.34 -9.79
CA ARG A 220 -24.55 -13.93 -9.46
C ARG A 220 -23.93 -13.11 -10.58
N TRP A 221 -23.73 -11.83 -10.33
CA TRP A 221 -22.87 -10.97 -11.15
C TRP A 221 -21.41 -11.19 -10.75
N LYS A 222 -20.56 -11.53 -11.73
CA LYS A 222 -19.14 -11.83 -11.58
C LYS A 222 -18.29 -10.71 -12.15
N PHE A 223 -17.39 -10.15 -11.33
CA PHE A 223 -16.53 -9.05 -11.75
C PHE A 223 -15.58 -9.47 -12.87
N ILE A 224 -15.35 -8.56 -13.82
CA ILE A 224 -14.41 -8.74 -14.92
C ILE A 224 -13.17 -7.88 -14.66
N GLY A 225 -12.05 -8.53 -14.37
CA GLY A 225 -10.75 -7.87 -14.24
C GLY A 225 -9.96 -8.36 -13.03
N THR A 226 -8.97 -7.56 -12.64
CA THR A 226 -8.16 -7.82 -11.45
C THR A 226 -8.77 -7.08 -10.26
N PRO A 227 -9.24 -7.80 -9.22
CA PRO A 227 -9.86 -7.16 -8.08
C PRO A 227 -8.86 -6.29 -7.29
N SER A 228 -9.39 -5.25 -6.69
CA SER A 228 -8.69 -4.28 -5.83
C SER A 228 -9.53 -4.00 -4.59
N VAL A 229 -8.96 -3.30 -3.61
CA VAL A 229 -9.73 -2.92 -2.41
C VAL A 229 -10.91 -1.99 -2.77
N GLU A 230 -10.82 -1.20 -3.83
CA GLU A 230 -11.91 -0.37 -4.38
C GLU A 230 -13.02 -1.23 -4.96
N THR A 231 -12.69 -2.36 -5.59
CA THR A 231 -13.68 -3.35 -6.05
C THR A 231 -14.55 -3.85 -4.89
N TYR A 232 -14.02 -3.84 -3.66
CA TYR A 232 -14.70 -4.21 -2.41
C TYR A 232 -15.23 -3.01 -1.62
N GLY A 233 -15.21 -1.81 -2.20
CA GLY A 233 -15.85 -0.61 -1.66
C GLY A 233 -14.95 0.33 -0.87
N ALA A 234 -13.63 0.23 -1.02
CA ALA A 234 -12.72 1.26 -0.52
C ALA A 234 -12.96 2.58 -1.30
N TYR A 235 -13.03 3.69 -0.58
CA TYR A 235 -13.12 5.04 -1.12
C TYR A 235 -11.75 5.53 -1.60
N ALA A 236 -10.71 5.21 -0.83
CA ALA A 236 -9.33 5.58 -1.13
C ALA A 236 -9.09 7.09 -1.34
N ASP A 237 -9.75 7.89 -0.51
CA ASP A 237 -9.68 9.36 -0.50
C ASP A 237 -8.95 9.92 0.73
N GLY A 238 -8.47 9.05 1.63
CA GLY A 238 -7.82 9.43 2.89
C GLY A 238 -8.76 10.03 3.95
N ILE A 239 -10.08 10.01 3.71
CA ILE A 239 -11.10 10.59 4.59
C ILE A 239 -12.07 9.53 5.11
N HIS A 240 -12.58 8.68 4.23
CA HIS A 240 -13.49 7.60 4.58
C HIS A 240 -12.72 6.39 5.13
N ASP A 241 -13.35 5.61 5.99
CA ASP A 241 -12.73 4.41 6.55
C ASP A 241 -12.80 3.24 5.55
N ASP A 242 -11.64 2.85 5.03
CA ASP A 242 -11.45 1.76 4.07
C ASP A 242 -11.24 0.41 4.75
N SER A 243 -11.20 0.34 6.09
CA SER A 243 -10.85 -0.87 6.82
C SER A 243 -11.69 -2.09 6.43
N ASP A 244 -13.02 -1.96 6.38
CA ASP A 244 -13.90 -3.09 6.09
C ASP A 244 -13.74 -3.59 4.64
N ALA A 245 -13.51 -2.69 3.68
CA ALA A 245 -13.25 -3.03 2.30
C ALA A 245 -11.91 -3.77 2.14
N ILE A 246 -10.85 -3.30 2.79
CA ILE A 246 -9.52 -3.94 2.78
C ILE A 246 -9.59 -5.33 3.39
N ILE A 247 -10.23 -5.47 4.56
CA ILE A 247 -10.42 -6.76 5.23
C ILE A 247 -11.22 -7.72 4.35
N ASN A 248 -12.30 -7.24 3.73
CA ASN A 248 -13.14 -8.08 2.87
C ASN A 248 -12.39 -8.53 1.60
N CYS A 249 -11.62 -7.63 0.98
CA CYS A 249 -10.74 -7.98 -0.13
C CYS A 249 -9.70 -9.04 0.30
N ALA A 250 -9.03 -8.86 1.43
CA ALA A 250 -8.06 -9.82 1.96
C ALA A 250 -8.69 -11.19 2.26
N LYS A 251 -9.95 -11.25 2.72
CA LYS A 251 -10.67 -12.51 2.96
C LYS A 251 -10.97 -13.27 1.68
N ASN A 252 -11.22 -12.58 0.57
CA ASN A 252 -11.63 -13.21 -0.69
C ASN A 252 -10.46 -13.43 -1.66
N GLU A 253 -9.46 -12.56 -1.65
CA GLU A 253 -8.41 -12.53 -2.68
C GLU A 253 -7.04 -13.01 -2.18
N ARG A 254 -6.28 -13.68 -3.05
CA ARG A 254 -4.88 -14.06 -2.76
C ARG A 254 -3.92 -12.90 -2.98
N ILE A 255 -4.20 -12.06 -3.98
CA ILE A 255 -3.47 -10.82 -4.25
C ILE A 255 -4.42 -9.67 -3.93
N VAL A 256 -4.05 -8.83 -2.97
CA VAL A 256 -4.80 -7.64 -2.57
C VAL A 256 -4.12 -6.42 -3.20
N ASN A 257 -4.79 -5.78 -4.14
CA ASN A 257 -4.24 -4.64 -4.87
C ASN A 257 -4.75 -3.31 -4.31
N PHE A 258 -3.83 -2.35 -4.19
CA PHE A 258 -4.10 -0.97 -3.81
C PHE A 258 -3.56 -0.04 -4.90
N TYR A 259 -4.45 0.63 -5.63
CA TYR A 259 -4.09 1.45 -6.79
C TYR A 259 -4.12 2.95 -6.52
N SER A 260 -4.85 3.36 -5.49
CA SER A 260 -5.12 4.76 -5.19
C SER A 260 -4.07 5.38 -4.28
N ALA A 261 -4.14 6.70 -4.09
CA ALA A 261 -3.09 7.45 -3.40
C ALA A 261 -3.11 7.26 -1.88
N GLN A 262 -4.27 7.21 -1.24
CA GLN A 262 -4.38 7.22 0.22
C GLN A 262 -5.56 6.38 0.70
N TYR A 263 -5.32 5.53 1.69
CA TYR A 263 -6.35 4.75 2.39
C TYR A 263 -6.33 5.10 3.86
N LEU A 264 -7.50 5.39 4.43
CA LEU A 264 -7.64 5.60 5.86
C LEU A 264 -8.22 4.34 6.50
N THR A 265 -7.64 3.91 7.62
CA THR A 265 -8.07 2.72 8.36
C THR A 265 -8.41 3.06 9.80
N THR A 266 -9.58 2.60 10.25
CA THR A 266 -9.98 2.65 11.68
C THR A 266 -9.93 1.31 12.39
N LYS A 267 -9.67 0.22 11.66
CA LYS A 267 -9.46 -1.14 12.16
C LYS A 267 -8.19 -1.73 11.52
N SER A 268 -7.50 -2.59 12.27
CA SER A 268 -6.37 -3.37 11.76
C SER A 268 -6.85 -4.39 10.73
N PHE A 269 -5.99 -4.75 9.78
CA PHE A 269 -6.16 -5.90 8.90
C PHE A 269 -4.98 -6.87 9.03
N GLN A 270 -5.06 -8.05 8.44
CA GLN A 270 -4.01 -9.06 8.52
C GLN A 270 -3.96 -9.93 7.26
N PHE A 271 -2.96 -10.81 7.19
CA PHE A 271 -2.98 -11.88 6.20
C PHE A 271 -4.04 -12.92 6.56
N GLU A 272 -5.01 -13.11 5.68
CA GLU A 272 -6.09 -14.07 5.84
C GLU A 272 -5.71 -15.47 5.30
N LYS A 273 -4.71 -15.53 4.41
CA LYS A 273 -4.33 -16.76 3.68
C LYS A 273 -2.81 -17.00 3.71
N GLN A 274 -2.41 -18.26 3.52
CA GLN A 274 -1.01 -18.61 3.23
C GLN A 274 -0.59 -18.02 1.88
N ASN A 275 0.67 -17.62 1.72
CA ASN A 275 1.18 -17.05 0.46
C ASN A 275 0.37 -15.85 -0.06
N GLN A 276 -0.25 -15.07 0.83
CA GLN A 276 -1.02 -13.89 0.45
C GLN A 276 -0.09 -12.73 0.13
N GLU A 277 -0.45 -11.93 -0.87
CA GLU A 277 0.35 -10.81 -1.33
C GLU A 277 -0.44 -9.51 -1.27
N PHE A 278 0.14 -8.48 -0.67
CA PHE A 278 -0.37 -7.11 -0.70
C PHE A 278 0.47 -6.31 -1.69
N HIS A 279 -0.15 -5.87 -2.78
CA HIS A 279 0.47 -5.09 -3.84
C HIS A 279 0.05 -3.63 -3.66
N ILE A 280 0.89 -2.87 -2.98
CA ILE A 280 0.60 -1.49 -2.60
C ILE A 280 1.38 -0.56 -3.54
N GLY A 281 0.64 0.27 -4.29
CA GLY A 281 1.21 1.20 -5.25
C GLY A 281 2.37 2.04 -4.71
N LYS A 282 3.32 2.39 -5.56
CA LYS A 282 4.45 3.26 -5.17
C LYS A 282 3.91 4.65 -4.79
N GLY A 283 4.11 5.06 -3.55
CA GLY A 283 3.60 6.32 -3.03
C GLY A 283 2.18 6.23 -2.47
N THR A 284 1.51 5.08 -2.60
CA THR A 284 0.25 4.79 -1.93
C THR A 284 0.45 4.73 -0.43
N MET A 285 -0.38 5.47 0.31
CA MET A 285 -0.29 5.56 1.76
C MET A 285 -1.45 4.84 2.42
N ILE A 286 -1.15 4.13 3.52
CA ILE A 286 -2.15 3.53 4.40
C ILE A 286 -1.97 4.15 5.79
N TYR A 287 -2.98 4.91 6.22
CA TYR A 287 -2.98 5.60 7.50
C TYR A 287 -3.88 4.92 8.51
N ARG A 288 -3.42 4.79 9.75
CA ARG A 288 -4.28 4.38 10.87
C ARG A 288 -4.75 5.59 11.67
N LYS A 289 -6.06 5.73 11.82
CA LYS A 289 -6.72 6.68 12.72
C LYS A 289 -7.44 5.94 13.84
N LEU A 290 -7.00 6.16 15.07
CA LEU A 290 -7.56 5.49 16.23
C LEU A 290 -8.93 6.10 16.58
N LEU A 291 -9.90 5.25 16.93
CA LEU A 291 -11.18 5.69 17.48
C LEU A 291 -11.05 5.88 19.00
N ASN A 292 -11.91 6.72 19.60
CA ASN A 292 -11.78 7.22 20.97
C ASN A 292 -11.91 6.11 22.05
N ALA A 293 -10.82 5.36 22.28
CA ALA A 293 -10.55 4.45 23.41
C ALA A 293 -9.16 3.78 23.27
N GLU A 294 -8.62 3.67 22.05
CA GLU A 294 -7.36 2.96 21.80
C GLU A 294 -6.15 3.79 22.26
N MET A 295 -5.34 3.24 23.16
CA MET A 295 -4.06 3.84 23.55
C MET A 295 -2.98 3.62 22.48
N HIS A 296 -3.04 2.48 21.80
CA HIS A 296 -2.16 2.07 20.72
C HIS A 296 -2.97 1.29 19.68
N GLY A 297 -2.64 1.44 18.39
CA GLY A 297 -3.27 0.67 17.33
C GLY A 297 -2.29 0.23 16.26
N HIS A 298 -2.77 -0.65 15.39
CA HIS A 298 -1.94 -1.36 14.42
C HIS A 298 -2.54 -1.22 13.02
N ILE A 299 -1.72 -1.16 11.97
CA ILE A 299 -2.22 -1.24 10.59
C ILE A 299 -2.38 -2.72 10.20
N ILE A 300 -1.25 -3.45 10.17
CA ILE A 300 -1.21 -4.90 9.97
C ILE A 300 -1.02 -5.55 11.34
N ASP A 301 -1.99 -6.35 11.78
CA ASP A 301 -1.98 -6.99 13.11
C ASP A 301 -2.13 -8.52 12.99
N ILE A 302 -1.00 -9.23 13.10
CA ILE A 302 -0.93 -10.67 12.92
C ILE A 302 -1.41 -11.37 14.20
N THR A 303 -2.73 -11.57 14.28
CA THR A 303 -3.40 -12.20 15.43
C THR A 303 -3.69 -13.68 15.22
N ALA A 304 -3.78 -14.14 13.96
CA ALA A 304 -3.93 -15.55 13.63
C ALA A 304 -2.58 -16.27 13.66
N LYS A 305 -2.53 -17.45 14.31
CA LYS A 305 -1.33 -18.30 14.33
C LYS A 305 -1.03 -18.86 12.93
N TYR A 306 0.24 -18.79 12.53
CA TYR A 306 0.86 -19.44 11.37
C TYR A 306 0.28 -19.06 10.00
N LYS A 307 0.65 -17.88 9.49
CA LYS A 307 0.53 -17.50 8.07
C LYS A 307 1.93 -17.23 7.52
N GLU A 308 2.40 -18.09 6.64
CA GLU A 308 3.76 -18.10 6.11
C GLU A 308 3.80 -17.60 4.66
N HIS A 309 4.98 -17.18 4.23
CA HIS A 309 5.27 -16.80 2.85
C HIS A 309 4.42 -15.63 2.32
N CYS A 310 3.87 -14.83 3.24
CA CYS A 310 3.10 -13.64 2.91
C CYS A 310 4.03 -12.50 2.47
N LYS A 311 3.56 -11.65 1.57
CA LYS A 311 4.39 -10.63 0.94
C LYS A 311 3.71 -9.28 0.93
N VAL A 312 4.49 -8.23 1.15
CA VAL A 312 4.07 -6.84 0.99
C VAL A 312 5.02 -6.18 0.00
N TYR A 313 4.46 -5.68 -1.10
CA TYR A 313 5.17 -4.94 -2.12
C TYR A 313 4.78 -3.47 -2.02
N GLY A 314 5.76 -2.60 -1.78
CA GLY A 314 5.60 -1.15 -1.75
C GLY A 314 4.82 -0.63 -0.54
N GLY A 315 4.13 0.48 -0.74
CA GLY A 315 3.34 1.17 0.27
C GLY A 315 4.12 2.05 1.24
N ILE A 316 3.42 3.07 1.75
CA ILE A 316 3.83 3.92 2.86
C ILE A 316 2.86 3.66 4.02
N PHE A 317 3.39 3.30 5.17
CA PHE A 317 2.63 3.04 6.38
C PHE A 317 2.85 4.18 7.37
N GLY A 318 1.75 4.83 7.78
CA GLY A 318 1.81 6.03 8.63
C GLY A 318 0.69 6.10 9.67
N ALA A 319 0.87 6.99 10.64
CA ALA A 319 -0.16 7.34 11.60
C ALA A 319 -0.95 8.54 11.06
N HIS A 320 -2.27 8.55 11.25
CA HIS A 320 -3.04 9.78 11.02
C HIS A 320 -2.53 10.90 11.95
N SER A 321 -2.62 12.16 11.52
CA SER A 321 -2.03 13.33 12.23
C SER A 321 -2.49 13.46 13.70
N SER A 322 -3.71 13.03 14.01
CA SER A 322 -4.24 12.98 15.38
C SER A 322 -3.64 11.88 16.28
N ASN A 323 -2.85 10.96 15.73
CA ASN A 323 -2.41 9.73 16.38
C ASN A 323 -0.89 9.46 16.22
N ILE A 324 -0.12 10.50 15.90
CA ILE A 324 1.33 10.43 15.81
C ILE A 324 1.93 9.85 17.09
N GLY A 325 2.83 8.88 16.95
CA GLY A 325 3.50 8.17 18.04
C GLY A 325 2.64 7.13 18.77
N LYS A 326 1.45 6.80 18.25
CA LYS A 326 0.54 5.80 18.84
C LYS A 326 0.30 4.56 17.98
N VAL A 327 0.72 4.59 16.71
CA VAL A 327 0.42 3.53 15.74
C VAL A 327 1.66 2.68 15.45
N THR A 328 1.49 1.37 15.37
CA THR A 328 2.48 0.45 14.81
C THR A 328 2.07 0.03 13.40
N ALA A 329 2.99 0.01 12.44
CA ALA A 329 2.63 -0.44 11.09
C ALA A 329 2.42 -1.95 11.02
N ILE A 330 3.36 -2.74 11.52
CA ILE A 330 3.25 -4.21 11.54
C ILE A 330 3.43 -4.70 12.97
N HIS A 331 2.44 -5.43 13.47
CA HIS A 331 2.44 -5.96 14.83
C HIS A 331 2.17 -7.46 14.85
N SER A 332 2.80 -8.15 15.81
CA SER A 332 2.31 -9.44 16.29
C SER A 332 2.51 -9.54 17.81
N PRO A 333 1.60 -10.23 18.52
CA PRO A 333 1.86 -10.69 19.89
C PRO A 333 3.12 -11.56 19.97
N ALA A 334 3.74 -11.63 21.15
CA ALA A 334 4.96 -12.42 21.36
C ALA A 334 4.78 -13.92 21.03
N ASP A 335 3.58 -14.47 21.26
CA ASP A 335 3.22 -15.86 21.00
C ASP A 335 2.70 -16.12 19.57
N ASN A 336 2.87 -15.13 18.67
CA ASN A 336 2.50 -15.20 17.27
C ASN A 336 3.65 -14.77 16.36
N TYR A 337 4.02 -15.63 15.43
CA TYR A 337 5.03 -15.30 14.43
C TYR A 337 4.48 -14.48 13.28
N ILE A 338 5.28 -13.48 12.89
CA ILE A 338 5.36 -13.03 11.51
C ILE A 338 6.39 -13.95 10.84
N ALA A 339 5.91 -14.96 10.12
CA ALA A 339 6.75 -16.06 9.65
C ALA A 339 6.98 -16.03 8.15
N ALA A 340 8.25 -16.17 7.73
CA ALA A 340 8.67 -16.28 6.34
C ALA A 340 8.11 -15.15 5.44
N ALA A 341 7.91 -13.96 6.00
CA ALA A 341 7.31 -12.85 5.30
C ALA A 341 8.34 -12.01 4.53
N LEU A 342 7.96 -11.53 3.35
CA LEU A 342 8.76 -10.61 2.54
C LEU A 342 8.15 -9.21 2.55
N PHE A 343 8.95 -8.21 2.86
CA PHE A 343 8.62 -6.79 2.68
C PHE A 343 9.58 -6.20 1.65
N GLU A 344 9.06 -5.76 0.51
CA GLU A 344 9.85 -5.24 -0.60
C GLU A 344 9.47 -3.79 -0.88
N GLY A 345 10.38 -2.85 -0.66
CA GLY A 345 10.20 -1.44 -1.01
C GLY A 345 9.23 -0.64 -0.13
N SER A 346 8.76 -1.22 0.99
CA SER A 346 7.86 -0.54 1.94
C SER A 346 8.52 0.60 2.72
N THR A 347 7.75 1.65 2.99
CA THR A 347 8.19 2.79 3.80
C THR A 347 7.39 2.87 5.09
N PHE A 348 8.07 2.95 6.23
CA PHE A 348 7.51 3.08 7.57
C PHE A 348 7.79 4.49 8.08
N GLU A 349 6.76 5.31 8.21
CA GLU A 349 6.92 6.72 8.54
C GLU A 349 7.34 6.96 9.99
N LYS A 350 8.09 8.05 10.23
CA LYS A 350 8.46 8.48 11.59
C LYS A 350 7.29 9.04 12.41
N SER A 351 6.09 9.08 11.82
CA SER A 351 4.83 9.37 12.53
C SER A 351 4.39 8.20 13.40
N LEU A 352 4.89 7.00 13.12
CA LEU A 352 4.56 5.79 13.87
C LEU A 352 5.19 5.82 15.26
N ARG A 353 4.72 4.91 16.12
CA ARG A 353 5.42 4.48 17.34
C ARG A 353 6.50 3.45 17.00
N TYR A 354 6.10 2.43 16.24
CA TYR A 354 6.99 1.37 15.77
C TYR A 354 6.76 1.14 14.27
N GLY A 355 7.82 0.94 13.50
CA GLY A 355 7.70 0.38 12.15
C GLY A 355 7.21 -1.07 12.26
N VAL A 356 7.98 -1.91 12.96
CA VAL A 356 7.61 -3.29 13.28
C VAL A 356 7.72 -3.49 14.79
N ASP A 357 6.70 -4.07 15.42
CA ASP A 357 6.72 -4.51 16.83
C ASP A 357 6.12 -5.90 16.91
N GLY A 358 6.95 -6.94 16.86
CA GLY A 358 6.46 -8.31 16.82
C GLY A 358 7.53 -9.37 16.69
N ASN A 359 7.11 -10.63 16.86
CA ASN A 359 7.99 -11.79 16.81
C ASN A 359 8.23 -12.22 15.36
N ILE A 360 9.32 -11.76 14.76
CA ILE A 360 9.67 -12.04 13.37
C ILE A 360 10.58 -13.27 13.24
N ILE A 361 10.25 -14.15 12.30
CA ILE A 361 11.04 -15.34 11.97
C ILE A 361 11.12 -15.55 10.46
N LEU A 362 12.33 -15.78 9.95
CA LEU A 362 12.60 -15.98 8.51
C LEU A 362 12.10 -14.81 7.65
N CYS A 363 12.00 -13.61 8.22
CA CYS A 363 11.54 -12.44 7.47
C CYS A 363 12.66 -11.82 6.66
N GLU A 364 12.29 -11.31 5.49
CA GLU A 364 13.17 -10.55 4.59
C GLU A 364 12.58 -9.15 4.39
N PHE A 365 13.38 -8.14 4.67
CA PHE A 365 13.06 -6.74 4.41
C PHE A 365 14.05 -6.21 3.36
N ASN A 366 13.55 -5.89 2.18
CA ASN A 366 14.36 -5.50 1.03
C ASN A 366 13.99 -4.09 0.60
N HIS A 367 14.97 -3.20 0.48
CA HIS A 367 14.77 -1.80 0.07
C HIS A 367 13.75 -1.04 0.93
N CYS A 368 13.51 -1.48 2.17
CA CYS A 368 12.58 -0.84 3.08
C CYS A 368 13.18 0.45 3.68
N ARG A 369 12.31 1.41 3.99
CA ARG A 369 12.71 2.69 4.55
C ARG A 369 12.02 2.93 5.89
N PHE A 370 12.78 2.99 6.97
CA PHE A 370 12.30 3.28 8.32
C PHE A 370 12.64 4.73 8.69
N GLY A 371 11.60 5.53 8.98
CA GLY A 371 11.70 6.89 9.49
C GLY A 371 12.24 7.95 8.53
N THR A 372 12.29 7.64 7.23
CA THR A 372 12.80 8.57 6.20
C THR A 372 11.86 9.73 5.88
N GLN A 373 10.56 9.59 6.19
CA GLN A 373 9.51 10.57 5.93
C GLN A 373 8.37 10.45 6.95
N GLY A 374 7.37 11.33 6.84
CA GLY A 374 6.24 11.46 7.76
C GLY A 374 6.44 12.55 8.81
N GLU A 375 5.40 12.88 9.58
CA GLU A 375 5.50 13.83 10.70
C GLU A 375 6.31 13.23 11.87
N SER A 376 7.13 14.03 12.55
CA SER A 376 8.01 13.51 13.61
C SER A 376 7.23 13.10 14.86
N SER A 377 7.34 11.83 15.26
CA SER A 377 6.87 11.35 16.55
C SER A 377 7.84 11.73 17.69
N ALA A 378 7.28 11.97 18.88
CA ALA A 378 8.03 12.11 20.12
C ALA A 378 8.67 10.78 20.58
N SER A 379 8.15 9.64 20.09
CA SER A 379 8.66 8.30 20.37
C SER A 379 8.47 7.43 19.13
N TYR A 380 9.56 7.19 18.39
CA TYR A 380 9.61 6.35 17.20
C TYR A 380 10.81 5.40 17.24
N GLN A 381 10.54 4.11 17.06
CA GLN A 381 11.53 3.04 16.93
C GLN A 381 11.28 2.26 15.62
N HIS A 382 12.34 1.89 14.92
CA HIS A 382 12.25 1.24 13.60
C HIS A 382 11.63 -0.14 13.74
N VAL A 383 12.26 -0.97 14.57
CA VAL A 383 11.90 -2.37 14.78
C VAL A 383 12.10 -2.73 16.24
N ARG A 384 11.14 -3.46 16.79
CA ARG A 384 11.19 -4.13 18.07
C ARG A 384 10.80 -5.59 17.87
N ALA A 385 11.81 -6.46 17.83
CA ALA A 385 11.67 -7.89 17.60
C ALA A 385 11.93 -8.65 18.89
N ILE A 386 10.91 -8.73 19.73
CA ILE A 386 10.96 -9.39 21.04
C ILE A 386 9.94 -10.53 21.00
N GLY A 387 10.44 -11.75 20.83
CA GLY A 387 9.63 -12.97 20.93
C GLY A 387 9.31 -13.34 22.38
N GLU A 388 8.91 -14.59 22.58
CA GLU A 388 8.86 -15.17 23.93
C GLU A 388 10.28 -15.38 24.49
N GLY A 389 10.41 -15.35 25.82
CA GLY A 389 11.70 -15.55 26.49
C GLY A 389 12.29 -16.95 26.23
N LEU A 390 13.63 -17.04 26.12
CA LEU A 390 14.33 -18.24 25.65
C LEU A 390 14.06 -19.53 26.44
N ILE A 391 13.87 -19.46 27.76
CA ILE A 391 13.70 -20.67 28.58
C ILE A 391 12.30 -21.27 28.37
N GLY A 392 12.24 -22.43 27.72
CA GLY A 392 11.00 -23.20 27.55
C GLY A 392 10.10 -22.71 26.42
N SER A 393 10.53 -21.72 25.64
CA SER A 393 9.76 -21.21 24.49
C SER A 393 10.08 -21.94 23.19
N ALA A 394 9.05 -22.10 22.35
CA ALA A 394 9.17 -22.52 20.96
C ALA A 394 9.10 -21.34 19.96
N LEU A 395 8.87 -20.10 20.44
CA LEU A 395 8.49 -18.93 19.65
C LEU A 395 9.50 -17.77 19.80
N THR A 396 10.69 -17.90 19.21
CA THR A 396 11.83 -16.97 19.31
C THR A 396 12.11 -16.24 17.99
N SER A 397 12.62 -15.00 18.05
CA SER A 397 12.82 -14.18 16.84
C SER A 397 14.07 -14.59 16.05
N ASN A 398 13.89 -15.24 14.90
CA ASN A 398 14.95 -16.02 14.27
C ASN A 398 15.17 -15.76 12.78
N ALA A 399 16.44 -15.73 12.36
CA ALA A 399 16.84 -15.78 10.96
C ALA A 399 16.24 -14.67 10.07
N ASN A 400 16.27 -13.44 10.56
CA ASN A 400 15.76 -12.27 9.84
C ASN A 400 16.86 -11.54 9.07
N THR A 401 16.53 -11.05 7.88
CA THR A 401 17.46 -10.33 7.00
C THR A 401 16.89 -8.99 6.55
N PHE A 402 17.73 -7.96 6.59
CA PHE A 402 17.45 -6.62 6.08
C PHE A 402 18.46 -6.30 4.98
N ASN A 403 18.01 -6.08 3.75
CA ASN A 403 18.85 -5.82 2.58
C ASN A 403 18.53 -4.44 2.01
N PHE A 404 19.55 -3.60 1.81
CA PHE A 404 19.41 -2.26 1.23
C PHE A 404 18.39 -1.37 1.96
N CYS A 405 18.21 -1.61 3.26
CA CYS A 405 17.25 -0.88 4.08
C CYS A 405 17.84 0.43 4.60
N ARG A 406 16.97 1.40 4.89
CA ARG A 406 17.36 2.65 5.57
C ARG A 406 16.72 2.74 6.95
N PHE A 407 17.51 3.11 7.95
CA PHE A 407 17.09 3.28 9.33
C PHE A 407 17.44 4.70 9.79
N MET A 408 16.45 5.60 9.77
CA MET A 408 16.69 7.02 10.01
C MET A 408 15.72 7.67 11.00
N ASN A 409 16.21 8.61 11.78
CA ASN A 409 15.39 9.46 12.66
C ASN A 409 14.61 8.72 13.75
N ALA A 410 15.13 7.61 14.32
CA ALA A 410 14.61 7.12 15.60
C ALA A 410 14.68 8.24 16.66
N SER A 411 13.64 8.41 17.48
CA SER A 411 13.51 9.55 18.40
C SER A 411 12.81 9.17 19.69
N GLY A 412 13.25 9.73 20.82
CA GLY A 412 12.60 9.56 22.12
C GLY A 412 12.45 8.11 22.58
N VAL A 413 13.43 7.27 22.21
CA VAL A 413 13.52 5.85 22.53
C VAL A 413 14.93 5.52 22.98
N ASP A 414 15.08 4.43 23.73
CA ASP A 414 16.39 3.94 24.16
C ASP A 414 17.20 3.37 22.98
N TYR A 415 16.51 2.69 22.07
CA TYR A 415 17.08 2.01 20.92
C TYR A 415 16.26 2.28 19.65
N GLY A 416 16.94 2.50 18.53
CA GLY A 416 16.26 2.62 17.24
C GLY A 416 15.84 1.26 16.67
N PHE A 417 16.57 0.21 17.01
CA PHE A 417 16.28 -1.18 16.66
C PHE A 417 16.55 -2.06 17.87
N GLU A 418 15.64 -2.97 18.20
CA GLU A 418 15.79 -3.89 19.32
C GLU A 418 15.46 -5.32 18.88
N ALA A 419 16.35 -6.27 19.17
CA ALA A 419 16.10 -7.69 18.97
C ALA A 419 16.51 -8.50 20.20
N ALA A 420 15.63 -9.42 20.59
CA ALA A 420 15.74 -10.23 21.79
C ALA A 420 15.60 -11.73 21.49
N ASP A 421 16.21 -12.55 22.35
CA ASP A 421 15.80 -13.94 22.57
C ASP A 421 15.62 -14.76 21.28
N GLY A 422 16.73 -14.98 20.56
CA GLY A 422 16.69 -15.59 19.23
C GLY A 422 18.06 -15.91 18.66
N TYR A 423 18.11 -16.26 17.37
CA TYR A 423 19.35 -16.83 16.80
C TYR A 423 20.09 -15.93 15.81
N LYS A 424 19.41 -15.21 14.91
CA LYS A 424 20.12 -14.60 13.77
C LYS A 424 19.43 -13.38 13.18
N PHE A 425 20.19 -12.28 13.09
CA PHE A 425 19.83 -11.04 12.40
C PHE A 425 20.98 -10.61 11.49
N ILE A 426 20.68 -10.37 10.22
CA ILE A 426 21.66 -9.94 9.21
C ILE A 426 21.18 -8.65 8.55
N PHE A 427 22.08 -7.68 8.46
CA PHE A 427 21.88 -6.42 7.76
C PHE A 427 22.91 -6.34 6.63
N ASN A 428 22.46 -6.20 5.39
CA ASN A 428 23.30 -6.11 4.20
C ASN A 428 23.06 -4.77 3.51
N ASP A 429 24.13 -4.02 3.28
CA ASP A 429 24.11 -2.78 2.49
C ASP A 429 23.08 -1.76 3.02
N CYS A 430 22.87 -1.75 4.35
CA CYS A 430 21.93 -0.87 5.01
C CYS A 430 22.55 0.50 5.33
N ASP A 431 21.71 1.53 5.30
CA ASP A 431 22.06 2.90 5.65
C ASP A 431 21.43 3.26 7.01
N VAL A 432 22.26 3.61 7.98
CA VAL A 432 21.86 3.88 9.37
C VAL A 432 22.33 5.27 9.76
N GLU A 433 21.40 6.22 9.75
CA GLU A 433 21.75 7.62 9.96
C GLU A 433 20.74 8.45 10.74
N LEU A 434 21.22 9.55 11.34
CA LEU A 434 20.35 10.56 11.98
C LEU A 434 19.51 10.02 13.16
N ASN A 435 19.86 8.87 13.72
CA ASN A 435 19.11 8.30 14.84
C ASN A 435 19.45 9.05 16.13
N ASN A 436 18.42 9.39 16.91
CA ASN A 436 18.53 10.14 18.15
C ASN A 436 18.04 9.31 19.36
N SER A 437 18.56 8.09 19.47
CA SER A 437 18.28 7.18 20.58
C SER A 437 19.09 7.55 21.83
N SER A 438 18.55 7.29 23.02
CA SER A 438 19.16 7.70 24.29
C SER A 438 20.36 6.82 24.69
N LYS A 439 20.35 5.52 24.34
CA LYS A 439 21.38 4.54 24.71
C LYS A 439 22.20 4.09 23.52
N ALA A 440 21.58 3.44 22.53
CA ALA A 440 22.28 2.94 21.35
C ALA A 440 21.39 2.93 20.11
N THR A 441 21.97 2.80 18.92
CA THR A 441 21.15 2.68 17.70
C THR A 441 20.49 1.30 17.61
N PHE A 442 21.26 0.25 17.85
CA PHE A 442 20.81 -1.15 17.88
C PHE A 442 20.99 -1.74 19.28
N LYS A 443 20.06 -2.63 19.65
CA LYS A 443 20.14 -3.47 20.85
C LYS A 443 20.00 -4.93 20.43
N SER A 444 20.95 -5.75 20.87
CA SER A 444 20.99 -7.19 20.65
C SER A 444 21.14 -7.89 22.00
N TYR A 445 20.19 -8.74 22.39
CA TYR A 445 20.26 -9.43 23.67
C TYR A 445 19.62 -10.79 23.62
N GLY A 446 20.34 -11.81 24.10
CA GLY A 446 19.94 -13.19 23.84
C GLY A 446 19.92 -13.57 22.35
N ILE A 447 20.61 -12.82 21.47
CA ILE A 447 20.73 -13.12 20.02
C ILE A 447 22.07 -13.79 19.71
N TYR A 448 22.05 -14.99 19.14
CA TYR A 448 23.29 -15.72 18.83
C TYR A 448 24.18 -15.03 17.77
N LEU A 449 23.63 -14.54 16.65
CA LEU A 449 24.37 -13.84 15.61
C LEU A 449 23.68 -12.53 15.21
N PHE A 450 24.39 -11.41 15.39
CA PHE A 450 23.97 -10.09 14.95
C PHE A 450 25.03 -9.51 14.00
N LYS A 451 24.74 -9.47 12.70
CA LYS A 451 25.74 -9.19 11.65
C LYS A 451 25.36 -8.01 10.76
N PHE A 452 26.28 -7.07 10.62
CA PHE A 452 26.23 -5.97 9.65
C PHE A 452 27.27 -6.21 8.55
N ASN A 453 26.83 -6.19 7.30
CA ASN A 453 27.65 -6.34 6.10
C ASN A 453 27.49 -5.10 5.23
N SER A 454 28.61 -4.46 4.87
CA SER A 454 28.63 -3.31 3.97
C SER A 454 27.71 -2.15 4.40
N CYS A 455 27.41 -2.06 5.69
CA CYS A 455 26.48 -1.05 6.22
C CYS A 455 27.19 0.29 6.44
N TRP A 456 26.42 1.36 6.32
CA TRP A 456 26.87 2.73 6.56
C TRP A 456 26.28 3.27 7.87
N PHE A 457 27.12 3.81 8.74
CA PHE A 457 26.73 4.41 10.01
C PHE A 457 27.25 5.84 10.12
N GLU A 458 26.35 6.82 10.22
CA GLU A 458 26.71 8.23 10.42
C GLU A 458 25.66 8.96 11.29
N ARG A 459 26.06 9.97 12.07
CA ARG A 459 25.13 10.88 12.77
C ARG A 459 24.19 10.20 13.77
N ASN A 460 24.59 9.08 14.34
CA ASN A 460 23.80 8.33 15.31
C ASN A 460 24.15 8.72 16.77
N ALA A 461 23.16 9.18 17.53
CA ALA A 461 23.29 9.52 18.94
C ALA A 461 23.29 8.27 19.84
N GLY A 462 23.40 8.50 21.15
CA GLY A 462 23.58 7.44 22.15
C GLY A 462 25.04 7.18 22.48
N LYS A 463 25.28 6.34 23.49
CA LYS A 463 26.60 5.89 23.93
C LYS A 463 27.30 5.01 22.91
N SER A 464 26.54 4.21 22.14
CA SER A 464 27.11 3.30 21.15
C SER A 464 26.22 3.13 19.92
N LEU A 465 26.77 2.50 18.87
CA LEU A 465 25.96 2.08 17.72
C LEU A 465 25.20 0.79 18.03
N LEU A 466 25.85 -0.16 18.71
CA LEU A 466 25.25 -1.40 19.17
C LEU A 466 25.43 -1.53 20.69
N GLU A 467 24.37 -1.88 21.39
CA GLU A 467 24.42 -2.38 22.76
C GLU A 467 24.13 -3.88 22.76
N CYS A 468 24.94 -4.66 23.50
CA CYS A 468 24.70 -6.10 23.68
C CYS A 468 24.62 -6.53 25.15
N SER A 469 23.65 -7.40 25.47
CA SER A 469 23.42 -7.90 26.84
C SER A 469 22.96 -9.35 26.88
N MET A 470 22.89 -9.91 28.08
CA MET A 470 22.26 -11.20 28.35
C MET A 470 20.80 -11.22 27.86
N ASP A 471 20.28 -12.42 27.62
CA ASP A 471 18.88 -12.68 27.31
C ASP A 471 17.91 -12.14 28.38
N THR A 472 16.61 -12.10 28.09
CA THR A 472 15.60 -11.58 29.05
C THR A 472 15.58 -12.35 30.37
N SER A 473 16.00 -13.62 30.36
CA SER A 473 16.03 -14.49 31.53
C SER A 473 17.29 -14.35 32.39
N GLY A 474 18.32 -13.66 31.89
CA GLY A 474 19.62 -13.52 32.54
C GLY A 474 20.40 -14.83 32.69
N SER A 475 19.97 -15.92 32.04
CA SER A 475 20.42 -17.28 32.36
C SER A 475 21.15 -18.00 31.23
N LEU A 476 20.78 -17.75 29.97
CA LEU A 476 21.50 -18.32 28.85
C LEU A 476 22.68 -17.41 28.53
N GLN A 477 23.86 -17.92 28.87
CA GLN A 477 25.17 -17.47 28.42
C GLN A 477 25.31 -17.64 26.89
N GLY A 478 24.38 -17.11 26.10
CA GLY A 478 24.47 -17.07 24.66
C GLY A 478 25.77 -16.35 24.29
N ALA A 479 26.65 -17.03 23.56
CA ALA A 479 27.91 -16.45 23.11
C ALA A 479 27.62 -15.44 21.98
N LEU A 480 26.99 -14.31 22.31
CA LEU A 480 26.50 -13.27 21.39
C LEU A 480 27.59 -12.95 20.36
N VAL A 481 27.38 -13.27 19.09
CA VAL A 481 28.36 -13.00 18.02
C VAL A 481 27.95 -11.74 17.28
N ASN A 482 28.64 -10.64 17.57
CA ASN A 482 28.40 -9.35 16.92
C ASN A 482 29.46 -9.13 15.84
N VAL A 483 29.03 -8.96 14.59
CA VAL A 483 29.95 -8.87 13.44
C VAL A 483 29.68 -7.61 12.65
N PHE A 484 30.72 -6.84 12.41
CA PHE A 484 30.75 -5.75 11.43
C PHE A 484 31.73 -6.16 10.34
N ASP A 485 31.25 -6.27 9.10
CA ASP A 485 32.06 -6.62 7.93
C ASP A 485 31.87 -5.55 6.85
N SER A 486 32.98 -5.01 6.33
CA SER A 486 33.01 -4.04 5.24
C SER A 486 32.17 -2.77 5.49
N CYS A 487 31.88 -2.46 6.76
CA CYS A 487 31.07 -1.32 7.15
C CYS A 487 31.86 -0.01 7.19
N TRP A 488 31.20 1.10 6.86
CA TRP A 488 31.68 2.44 7.17
C TRP A 488 31.07 2.93 8.49
N ILE A 489 31.92 3.36 9.43
CA ILE A 489 31.50 3.69 10.79
C ILE A 489 31.94 5.11 11.17
N LYS A 490 31.00 5.94 11.61
CA LYS A 490 31.30 7.29 12.09
C LYS A 490 30.68 7.54 13.46
N LEU A 491 31.53 7.79 14.44
CA LEU A 491 31.14 8.18 15.80
C LEU A 491 31.23 9.70 15.96
N ASP A 492 30.34 10.44 15.31
CA ASP A 492 30.39 11.91 15.22
C ASP A 492 29.45 12.63 16.20
N ARG A 493 28.73 11.91 17.06
CA ARG A 493 27.89 12.52 18.10
C ARG A 493 28.64 12.65 19.42
N PRO A 494 28.35 13.71 20.21
CA PRO A 494 29.10 14.03 21.42
C PRO A 494 29.00 12.95 22.51
N ASN A 495 27.87 12.26 22.59
CA ASN A 495 27.65 11.22 23.60
C ASN A 495 28.17 9.83 23.17
N ASN A 496 28.68 9.67 21.94
CA ASN A 496 29.23 8.37 21.56
C ASN A 496 30.51 8.10 22.34
N GLU A 497 30.57 6.93 22.94
CA GLU A 497 31.73 6.42 23.67
C GLU A 497 32.41 5.27 22.93
N CYS A 498 31.64 4.46 22.19
CA CYS A 498 32.17 3.32 21.46
C CYS A 498 31.27 2.85 20.30
N VAL A 499 31.75 1.88 19.50
CA VAL A 499 30.88 1.22 18.51
C VAL A 499 29.97 0.20 19.18
N VAL A 500 30.55 -0.67 20.03
CA VAL A 500 29.80 -1.70 20.77
C VAL A 500 29.94 -1.51 22.27
N TYR A 501 28.82 -1.31 22.95
CA TYR A 501 28.75 -1.31 24.41
C TYR A 501 28.17 -2.64 24.87
N SER A 502 28.84 -3.36 25.76
CA SER A 502 28.29 -4.59 26.34
C SER A 502 28.02 -4.45 27.82
N THR A 503 26.84 -4.86 28.27
CA THR A 503 26.51 -4.98 29.70
C THR A 503 26.80 -6.38 30.25
N THR A 504 27.43 -7.24 29.45
CA THR A 504 27.82 -8.60 29.83
C THR A 504 29.28 -8.83 29.45
N GLN A 505 29.95 -9.73 30.15
CA GLN A 505 31.30 -10.16 29.78
C GLN A 505 31.28 -11.33 28.78
N ASN A 506 30.11 -11.88 28.46
CA ASN A 506 29.96 -13.05 27.61
C ASN A 506 29.47 -12.65 26.20
N PHE A 507 30.37 -12.10 25.40
CA PHE A 507 30.08 -11.73 24.02
C PHE A 507 31.32 -11.89 23.15
N ASN A 508 31.08 -12.08 21.86
CA ASN A 508 32.09 -12.10 20.81
C ASN A 508 31.87 -10.90 19.90
N ILE A 509 32.97 -10.33 19.44
CA ILE A 509 32.94 -9.20 18.51
C ILE A 509 33.97 -9.39 17.41
N ALA A 510 33.57 -9.08 16.18
CA ALA A 510 34.46 -9.07 15.02
C ALA A 510 34.24 -7.83 14.17
N PHE A 511 35.32 -7.11 13.88
CA PHE A 511 35.37 -6.05 12.87
C PHE A 511 36.26 -6.50 11.73
N LYS A 512 35.71 -6.60 10.52
CA LYS A 512 36.39 -7.11 9.32
C LYS A 512 36.24 -6.08 8.22
N ASN A 513 37.35 -5.67 7.60
CA ASN A 513 37.33 -4.77 6.44
C ASN A 513 36.55 -3.44 6.64
N CYS A 514 36.30 -3.04 7.90
CA CYS A 514 35.59 -1.80 8.20
C CYS A 514 36.52 -0.60 8.00
N ALA A 515 35.94 0.57 7.77
CA ALA A 515 36.62 1.86 7.78
C ALA A 515 35.78 2.87 8.56
N GLY A 516 36.36 4.00 8.97
CA GLY A 516 35.58 4.97 9.73
C GLY A 516 36.32 6.20 10.25
N THR A 517 35.57 7.11 10.86
CA THR A 517 36.06 8.36 11.45
C THR A 517 35.33 8.73 12.76
N GLY A 518 35.76 9.78 13.46
CA GLY A 518 35.10 10.24 14.70
C GLY A 518 35.52 9.51 15.98
N PHE A 519 36.57 8.71 15.94
CA PHE A 519 37.03 7.86 17.06
C PHE A 519 37.87 8.57 18.13
N ALA A 520 38.08 9.88 18.04
CA ALA A 520 38.92 10.60 19.01
C ALA A 520 38.37 10.43 20.44
N ASN A 521 39.19 9.83 21.33
CA ASN A 521 38.83 9.49 22.71
C ASN A 521 37.66 8.50 22.86
N LYS A 522 37.40 7.69 21.83
CA LYS A 522 36.32 6.67 21.80
C LYS A 522 36.92 5.30 21.53
N SER A 523 36.22 4.25 21.95
CA SER A 523 36.69 2.87 21.80
C SER A 523 35.95 2.14 20.68
N LEU A 524 36.54 1.06 20.15
CA LEU A 524 35.76 0.14 19.31
C LEU A 524 34.70 -0.58 20.14
N PHE A 525 35.05 -1.00 21.37
CA PHE A 525 34.08 -1.55 22.30
C PHE A 525 34.36 -1.14 23.75
N LYS A 526 33.33 -1.22 24.59
CA LYS A 526 33.40 -1.09 26.05
C LYS A 526 32.55 -2.16 26.71
N VAL A 527 32.93 -2.53 27.93
CA VAL A 527 32.18 -3.47 28.77
C VAL A 527 31.83 -2.79 30.08
N ASP A 528 30.57 -2.86 30.46
CA ASP A 528 30.05 -2.23 31.67
C ASP A 528 30.79 -2.75 32.92
N GLY A 529 31.05 -1.85 33.85
CA GLY A 529 31.79 -2.14 35.07
C GLY A 529 33.30 -2.41 34.91
N LEU A 530 33.85 -2.40 33.69
CA LEU A 530 35.29 -2.49 33.45
C LEU A 530 35.88 -1.10 33.17
N SER A 531 36.91 -0.73 33.93
CA SER A 531 37.56 0.59 33.85
C SER A 531 38.49 0.76 32.65
N ASP A 532 38.79 -0.32 31.94
CA ASP A 532 39.82 -0.31 30.90
C ASP A 532 39.27 0.21 29.57
N ASN A 533 39.98 1.15 28.96
CA ASN A 533 39.79 1.48 27.56
C ASN A 533 40.39 0.35 26.71
N TYR A 534 39.58 -0.63 26.34
CA TYR A 534 40.01 -1.69 25.43
C TYR A 534 40.21 -1.09 24.01
N LEU A 535 41.48 -0.90 23.64
CA LEU A 535 41.97 -0.46 22.32
C LEU A 535 41.67 1.01 21.94
N PRO A 536 42.28 2.02 22.62
CA PRO A 536 41.99 3.43 22.37
C PRO A 536 42.53 3.97 21.02
N TYR A 537 43.35 3.24 20.26
CA TYR A 537 43.81 3.69 18.93
C TYR A 537 44.39 2.57 18.04
N LEU A 538 43.79 2.36 16.86
CA LEU A 538 44.37 1.73 15.66
C LEU A 538 44.49 2.83 14.60
N VAL A 539 45.65 3.49 14.53
CA VAL A 539 45.88 4.77 13.80
C VAL A 539 45.85 4.64 12.26
N SER A 540 45.81 3.44 11.67
CA SER A 540 45.87 3.27 10.21
C SER A 540 45.06 2.07 9.72
N PHE A 541 44.00 2.36 8.97
CA PHE A 541 43.21 1.39 8.22
C PHE A 541 43.85 1.18 6.84
N ASP A 542 44.89 0.35 6.77
CA ASP A 542 45.24 -0.27 5.49
C ASP A 542 45.68 -1.72 5.71
N GLY A 543 44.88 -2.66 5.20
CA GLY A 543 45.24 -4.07 5.08
C GLY A 543 45.25 -4.97 6.34
N ASN A 544 44.43 -4.75 7.38
CA ASN A 544 44.40 -5.66 8.56
C ASN A 544 43.08 -6.38 8.84
N ARG A 545 43.22 -7.66 9.21
CA ARG A 545 42.20 -8.53 9.82
C ARG A 545 42.34 -8.47 11.35
N PHE A 546 41.33 -7.96 12.05
CA PHE A 546 41.12 -8.24 13.48
C PHE A 546 40.17 -9.45 13.57
N VAL A 547 40.72 -10.66 13.75
CA VAL A 547 39.91 -11.89 13.82
C VAL A 547 39.64 -12.24 15.26
N GLY A 548 38.57 -11.64 15.81
CA GLY A 548 37.89 -12.10 17.02
C GLY A 548 38.65 -11.88 18.33
N PHE A 549 37.97 -11.27 19.29
CA PHE A 549 38.33 -11.35 20.70
C PHE A 549 37.16 -12.03 21.41
N SER A 550 37.44 -13.14 22.10
CA SER A 550 36.46 -13.89 22.88
C SER A 550 36.80 -13.72 24.35
N MET A 551 35.91 -13.12 25.13
CA MET A 551 35.96 -13.18 26.59
C MET A 551 34.89 -14.18 27.03
N LEU A 552 35.31 -15.34 27.52
CA LEU A 552 34.43 -16.36 28.08
C LEU A 552 34.84 -16.55 29.54
N SER A 553 34.36 -15.70 30.45
CA SER A 553 34.73 -15.84 31.86
C SER A 553 34.01 -17.00 32.56
N ASN A 554 32.95 -17.60 31.97
CA ASN A 554 32.12 -18.61 32.67
C ASN A 554 31.35 -19.64 31.79
N ASN A 555 31.80 -19.96 30.58
CA ASN A 555 31.11 -20.95 29.72
C ASN A 555 31.36 -22.41 30.20
N VAL A 556 30.35 -23.05 30.78
CA VAL A 556 30.39 -24.46 31.24
C VAL A 556 29.79 -25.45 30.23
N THR A 557 29.20 -24.98 29.12
CA THR A 557 28.40 -25.80 28.20
C THR A 557 29.11 -26.06 26.87
N PHE A 558 30.02 -25.17 26.45
CA PHE A 558 30.86 -25.34 25.26
C PHE A 558 32.32 -25.13 25.64
N ASN A 559 33.17 -26.12 25.36
CA ASN A 559 34.61 -26.00 25.54
C ASN A 559 35.11 -24.73 24.84
N ALA A 560 35.90 -23.91 25.56
CA ALA A 560 36.53 -22.74 24.96
C ALA A 560 37.51 -23.19 23.86
N GLU A 561 37.08 -23.14 22.60
CA GLU A 561 37.96 -23.39 21.45
C GLU A 561 38.69 -22.10 21.06
N VAL A 562 39.65 -21.66 21.88
CA VAL A 562 40.74 -20.84 21.34
C VAL A 562 41.67 -21.77 20.57
N THR A 563 41.29 -22.14 19.33
CA THR A 563 42.08 -23.06 18.50
C THR A 563 43.36 -22.40 17.98
N SER A 564 43.32 -21.09 17.68
CA SER A 564 44.53 -20.29 17.47
C SER A 564 44.34 -18.77 17.61
N VAL A 565 45.31 -18.07 18.20
CA VAL A 565 45.42 -16.59 18.21
C VAL A 565 46.66 -16.22 17.40
N LEU A 566 46.51 -15.43 16.33
CA LEU A 566 47.64 -14.86 15.57
C LEU A 566 47.60 -13.33 15.65
N MET A 567 48.56 -12.73 16.35
CA MET A 567 48.80 -11.29 16.33
C MET A 567 50.03 -11.01 15.48
N THR A 568 49.95 -10.16 14.45
CA THR A 568 51.12 -9.77 13.62
C THR A 568 51.38 -8.28 13.69
N ILE A 569 52.62 -7.88 13.95
CA ILE A 569 53.11 -6.50 13.85
C ILE A 569 53.82 -6.37 12.49
N ARG A 570 53.43 -5.38 11.68
CA ARG A 570 54.00 -5.14 10.33
C ARG A 570 54.64 -3.76 10.25
N ASN A 571 55.59 -3.58 9.33
CA ASN A 571 56.14 -2.27 9.00
C ASN A 571 55.26 -1.52 7.98
N SER A 572 55.61 -0.26 7.70
CA SER A 572 54.91 0.61 6.73
C SER A 572 54.90 0.10 5.28
N ALA A 573 55.76 -0.87 4.94
CA ALA A 573 55.79 -1.55 3.65
C ALA A 573 55.03 -2.89 3.64
N GLY A 574 54.29 -3.21 4.71
CA GLY A 574 53.45 -4.42 4.83
C GLY A 574 54.16 -5.70 5.26
N ALA A 575 55.47 -5.67 5.51
CA ALA A 575 56.25 -6.82 5.95
C ALA A 575 56.09 -7.10 7.45
N THR A 576 55.83 -8.36 7.82
CA THR A 576 55.73 -8.80 9.21
C THR A 576 57.06 -8.68 9.94
N LYS A 577 57.07 -7.99 11.08
CA LYS A 577 58.23 -7.77 11.96
C LYS A 577 58.16 -8.56 13.26
N ALA A 578 56.94 -8.87 13.72
CA ALA A 578 56.73 -9.81 14.80
C ALA A 578 55.38 -10.53 14.66
N ALA A 579 55.27 -11.72 15.22
CA ALA A 579 54.02 -12.46 15.33
C ALA A 579 53.95 -13.24 16.65
N ILE A 580 52.78 -13.23 17.31
CA ILE A 580 52.46 -14.14 18.43
C ILE A 580 51.43 -15.12 17.90
N THR A 581 51.73 -16.41 18.00
CA THR A 581 50.82 -17.51 17.64
C THR A 581 50.59 -18.37 18.87
N ILE A 582 49.36 -18.39 19.40
CA ILE A 582 48.94 -19.31 20.45
C ILE A 582 48.07 -20.36 19.79
N SER A 583 48.38 -21.64 19.94
CA SER A 583 47.54 -22.77 19.56
C SER A 583 47.13 -23.55 20.81
N GLY A 584 46.16 -24.46 20.68
CA GLY A 584 45.75 -25.34 21.78
C GLY A 584 46.88 -26.18 22.41
N GLU A 585 48.05 -26.26 21.78
CA GLU A 585 49.19 -27.06 22.23
C GLU A 585 50.49 -26.27 22.41
N SER A 586 50.58 -25.01 21.95
CA SER A 586 51.83 -24.24 22.02
C SER A 586 51.63 -22.73 21.92
N ALA A 587 52.52 -21.96 22.53
CA ALA A 587 52.68 -20.54 22.24
C ALA A 587 54.02 -20.33 21.52
N SER A 588 53.99 -19.75 20.32
CA SER A 588 55.18 -19.38 19.55
C SER A 588 55.20 -17.88 19.27
N ILE A 589 56.36 -17.27 19.49
CA ILE A 589 56.60 -15.85 19.23
C ILE A 589 57.70 -15.78 18.17
N ARG A 590 57.44 -15.08 17.07
CA ARG A 590 58.39 -14.83 15.98
C ARG A 590 58.72 -13.34 15.99
N ALA A 591 59.99 -12.97 16.12
CA ALA A 591 60.42 -11.58 16.07
C ALA A 591 61.81 -11.47 15.42
N ASP A 592 61.96 -10.55 14.47
CA ASP A 592 63.25 -10.34 13.78
C ASP A 592 64.26 -9.58 14.66
N GLY A 593 63.77 -8.75 15.57
CA GLY A 593 64.57 -7.86 16.43
C GLY A 593 65.01 -8.48 17.77
N GLY A 594 64.49 -9.66 18.11
CA GLY A 594 64.66 -10.28 19.43
C GLY A 594 63.41 -10.22 20.31
N MET A 595 63.50 -10.81 21.50
CA MET A 595 62.43 -10.92 22.50
C MET A 595 63.00 -10.64 23.89
N ASN A 596 62.34 -9.78 24.68
CA ASN A 596 62.65 -9.58 26.10
C ASN A 596 61.59 -10.27 26.95
N PHE A 597 62.01 -10.88 28.04
CA PHE A 597 61.15 -11.36 29.11
C PHE A 597 61.38 -10.46 30.32
N GLU A 598 60.34 -9.80 30.81
CA GLU A 598 60.42 -8.79 31.87
C GLU A 598 59.45 -9.12 33.00
N ARG A 599 59.77 -8.68 34.21
CA ARG A 599 58.83 -8.64 35.34
C ARG A 599 57.82 -7.52 35.12
N LEU A 600 56.70 -7.56 35.85
CA LEU A 600 55.67 -6.51 35.83
C LEU A 600 56.21 -5.13 36.26
N ASP A 601 57.33 -5.10 36.99
CA ASP A 601 58.03 -3.88 37.39
C ASP A 601 58.98 -3.31 36.31
N GLY A 602 59.04 -3.93 35.13
CA GLY A 602 59.93 -3.55 34.02
C GLY A 602 61.34 -4.14 34.07
N THR A 603 61.66 -4.98 35.06
CA THR A 603 62.98 -5.62 35.15
C THR A 603 63.14 -6.73 34.12
N THR A 604 64.14 -6.65 33.25
CA THR A 604 64.46 -7.71 32.28
C THR A 604 65.06 -8.95 32.94
N ILE A 605 64.44 -10.11 32.72
CA ILE A 605 64.83 -11.43 33.21
C ILE A 605 65.69 -12.16 32.17
N SER A 606 65.31 -12.06 30.89
CA SER A 606 66.08 -12.64 29.80
C SER A 606 65.80 -11.94 28.46
N VAL A 607 66.75 -12.04 27.54
CA VAL A 607 66.67 -11.48 26.18
C VAL A 607 67.11 -12.55 25.18
N ILE A 608 66.31 -12.75 24.14
CA ILE A 608 66.71 -13.48 22.94
C ILE A 608 66.97 -12.43 21.87
N ARG A 609 68.16 -12.37 21.28
CA ARG A 609 68.41 -11.40 20.20
C ARG A 609 69.35 -11.91 19.14
N ARG A 610 69.39 -11.20 18.02
CA ARG A 610 70.32 -11.47 16.92
C ARG A 610 71.66 -10.82 17.24
N ASN A 611 72.74 -11.59 17.26
CA ASN A 611 74.08 -11.08 17.50
C ASN A 611 74.82 -10.87 16.17
N GLY A 612 74.58 -9.73 15.52
CA GLY A 612 75.50 -9.11 14.54
C GLY A 612 76.13 -10.01 13.45
N GLY A 613 75.48 -11.10 13.02
CA GLY A 613 75.99 -12.07 12.04
C GLY A 613 76.38 -13.45 12.58
N ASN A 614 76.50 -13.61 13.90
CA ASN A 614 76.94 -14.84 14.58
C ASN A 614 75.80 -15.74 15.10
N GLY A 615 74.55 -15.49 14.68
CA GLY A 615 73.38 -16.28 15.07
C GLY A 615 72.51 -15.62 16.16
N THR A 616 71.72 -16.44 16.86
CA THR A 616 70.82 -16.04 17.95
C THR A 616 71.48 -16.30 19.28
N GLU A 617 71.48 -15.31 20.18
CA GLU A 617 71.96 -15.48 21.55
C GLU A 617 70.82 -15.40 22.56
N PHE A 618 70.91 -16.23 23.60
CA PHE A 618 70.05 -16.18 24.77
C PHE A 618 70.82 -15.53 25.90
N ILE A 619 70.24 -14.49 26.48
CA ILE A 619 70.81 -13.72 27.56
C ILE A 619 69.92 -13.91 28.78
N GLY A 620 70.46 -14.37 29.89
CA GLY A 620 69.78 -14.43 31.18
C GLY A 620 70.37 -13.40 32.13
N PHE A 621 69.54 -12.83 32.99
CA PHE A 621 69.98 -11.93 34.06
C PHE A 621 69.79 -12.62 35.41
N SER A 622 70.83 -12.62 36.24
CA SER A 622 70.71 -13.07 37.63
C SER A 622 69.95 -12.05 38.48
N PRO A 623 69.47 -12.44 39.68
CA PRO A 623 68.76 -11.52 40.57
C PRO A 623 69.53 -10.25 40.95
N ASP A 624 70.87 -10.29 40.91
CA ASP A 624 71.76 -9.15 41.16
C ASP A 624 72.13 -8.36 39.88
N GLY A 625 71.49 -8.66 38.74
CA GLY A 625 71.61 -7.91 37.49
C GLY A 625 72.78 -8.30 36.59
N ARG A 626 73.53 -9.37 36.91
CA ARG A 626 74.64 -9.84 36.06
C ARG A 626 74.11 -10.53 34.82
N GLN A 627 74.76 -10.27 33.69
CA GLN A 627 74.40 -10.82 32.40
C GLN A 627 75.10 -12.16 32.15
N TYR A 628 74.34 -13.15 31.73
CA TYR A 628 74.83 -14.45 31.29
C TYR A 628 74.40 -14.66 29.85
N VAL A 629 75.31 -15.08 28.98
CA VAL A 629 75.01 -15.42 27.58
C VAL A 629 75.20 -16.91 27.38
N LEU A 630 74.17 -17.57 26.86
CA LEU A 630 74.21 -18.96 26.45
C LEU A 630 74.96 -19.05 25.12
N LYS A 631 76.15 -19.63 25.14
CA LYS A 631 76.90 -19.91 23.93
C LYS A 631 76.54 -21.29 23.41
N VAL A 632 75.94 -21.34 22.23
CA VAL A 632 75.69 -22.60 21.51
C VAL A 632 76.95 -22.94 20.70
N PRO A 633 77.64 -24.06 20.96
CA PRO A 633 78.88 -24.37 20.26
C PRO A 633 78.62 -24.77 18.79
N ASN A 634 79.35 -24.14 17.87
CA ASN A 634 79.35 -24.46 16.43
C ASN A 634 80.05 -25.81 16.19
N GLY A 635 79.38 -26.93 16.45
CA GLY A 635 79.95 -28.26 16.15
C GLY A 635 79.48 -29.45 17.00
N GLY A 636 78.41 -29.32 17.78
CA GLY A 636 77.92 -30.41 18.63
C GLY A 636 78.71 -30.49 19.95
N GLY A 637 78.23 -29.77 20.95
CA GLY A 637 78.74 -29.76 22.32
C GLY A 637 77.67 -29.23 23.27
N VAL A 638 77.89 -29.33 24.58
CA VAL A 638 76.92 -28.84 25.58
C VAL A 638 76.94 -27.30 25.59
N ALA A 639 75.78 -26.68 25.46
CA ALA A 639 75.65 -25.23 25.56
C ALA A 639 76.04 -24.78 26.99
N THR A 640 76.86 -23.74 27.09
CA THR A 640 77.34 -23.23 28.38
C THR A 640 76.96 -21.77 28.56
N TRP A 641 76.52 -21.43 29.78
CA TRP A 641 76.30 -20.05 30.18
C TRP A 641 77.65 -19.43 30.58
N SER A 642 78.06 -18.39 29.87
CA SER A 642 79.18 -17.56 30.26
C SER A 642 78.66 -16.23 30.77
N GLN A 643 79.11 -15.81 31.96
CA GLN A 643 78.91 -14.44 32.42
C GLN A 643 79.64 -13.49 31.45
N VAL A 644 78.98 -12.40 31.05
CA VAL A 644 79.51 -11.40 30.11
C VAL A 644 79.71 -10.07 30.79
#